data_AF-A0A1W9GCX1-F1
#
_entry.id   AF-A0A1W9GCX1-F1
#
_cell.length_a   1.000
_cell.length_b   1.000
_cell.length_c   1.000
_cell.angle_alpha   90.00
_cell.angle_beta   90.00
_cell.angle_gamma   90.00
#
_symmetry.space_group_name_H-M   'P 1'
#
loop_
_entity.id
_entity.type
_entity.pdbx_description
1 polymer ?
#
loop_
_entity_poly.entity_id
_entity_poly.type
_entity_poly.pdbx_seq_one_letter_code
_entity_poly.pdbx_strand_id
1 'polypeptide(L)'
;MPLNESALSLAWLLRALTQGESTGPSHQSPGFGQRSTEGADTPQHRWHALSTAMREHQNALPDKDAELDSDIWLCKSQTVTDGILRAIWRPPDNLDDFAPGPLGQATSAGWDVRPTQSARLDALIADQPSFPDEMLLVRCNKAVASYMRLYEATTPPLVQPELKSLIIMINQILAWLNIAIGAYLRGIVLTPFRTPQDLETLTSMAELRIAAVAGSGDDDPFLQTSLVGMYNTTRFQPDQPSSTGPTHSGQGEVWRERWGWLTQDAAPEDARTAIIIAAQLLANVAIVSPLIKTAGTASQRDSTAALCYLRRLLLTLRAMAWAEEALQVEWRLVRPADLLCFAYSALRPNWPRRMIALSHRSSTVKPRLFSTPFWDSPFAALDATYAPQWETNIGMIWGLFAPTPTIVRMPSPPYRESEWCQRESELLDYLVNRCDFMRNRRLIDASESDATNLSSLLNEPRHEPGSWPRPVRLLHFPLLSAAEAALMSAAGAVRLISVAAAGRTNVVAQVIRTLWQGSHPDLPCLTNNVGGWRDYVDIFRALPSSTAQAIDDGRLIIDDHWDFADRLRFLELAKNLPDFGDPRVPALRDHLAAFEWMLVEEEALLRDYAYANLVVDCRHVSREHWERSAAYTIGRGLTSTATRVPVWFLQSANERVDQWTMVGDYRPIFTEHFEGQFSWMNIVSLPEGWFERYSERNGLRW
;
A
#
# COMPACT_ATOMS: atom_id res chain seq x y z
N MET A 1 23.90 22.50 7.85
CA MET A 1 23.04 21.31 7.83
C MET A 1 23.02 20.76 6.41
N PRO A 2 22.97 19.43 6.21
CA PRO A 2 22.72 18.87 4.88
C PRO A 2 21.38 19.41 4.35
N LEU A 3 21.31 19.62 3.04
CA LEU A 3 20.09 20.08 2.37
C LEU A 3 19.00 19.00 2.50
N ASN A 4 17.77 19.40 2.82
CA ASN A 4 16.60 18.52 2.75
C ASN A 4 16.03 18.58 1.32
N GLU A 5 16.27 17.53 0.55
CA GLU A 5 16.00 17.48 -0.89
C GLU A 5 14.50 17.47 -1.18
N SER A 6 13.73 16.78 -0.35
CA SER A 6 12.27 16.73 -0.45
C SER A 6 11.63 18.09 -0.15
N ALA A 7 12.09 18.78 0.89
CA ALA A 7 11.65 20.13 1.22
C ALA A 7 11.98 21.11 0.09
N LEU A 8 13.14 20.94 -0.54
CA LEU A 8 13.53 21.78 -1.67
C LEU A 8 12.64 21.56 -2.89
N SER A 9 12.41 20.30 -3.29
CA SER A 9 11.52 19.96 -4.40
C SER A 9 10.12 20.53 -4.16
N LEU A 10 9.62 20.43 -2.92
CA LEU A 10 8.34 21.00 -2.51
C LEU A 10 8.35 22.53 -2.60
N ALA A 11 9.37 23.21 -2.08
CA ALA A 11 9.48 24.66 -2.10
C ALA A 11 9.51 25.22 -3.52
N TRP A 12 10.23 24.56 -4.45
CA TRP A 12 10.20 24.93 -5.85
C TRP A 12 8.81 24.78 -6.46
N LEU A 13 8.15 23.64 -6.25
CA LEU A 13 6.82 23.38 -6.81
C LEU A 13 5.80 24.40 -6.29
N LEU A 14 5.81 24.71 -4.99
CA LEU A 14 4.94 25.74 -4.41
C LEU A 14 5.18 27.11 -5.06
N ARG A 15 6.44 27.50 -5.32
CA ARG A 15 6.74 28.75 -6.04
C ARG A 15 6.19 28.73 -7.46
N ALA A 16 6.39 27.64 -8.21
CA ALA A 16 5.86 27.49 -9.57
C ALA A 16 4.33 27.63 -9.62
N LEU A 17 3.62 27.13 -8.60
CA LEU A 17 2.16 27.24 -8.49
C LEU A 17 1.68 28.66 -8.16
N THR A 18 2.50 29.48 -7.52
CA THR A 18 2.14 30.87 -7.13
C THR A 18 2.53 31.93 -8.15
N GLN A 19 3.60 31.70 -8.92
CA GLN A 19 4.12 32.71 -9.85
C GLN A 19 3.36 32.75 -11.18
N GLY A 20 2.65 31.66 -11.55
CA GLY A 20 2.11 31.51 -12.91
C GLY A 20 3.25 31.48 -13.95
N GLU A 21 2.98 31.06 -15.19
CA GLU A 21 3.98 31.20 -16.25
C GLU A 21 4.19 32.69 -16.59
N SER A 22 5.01 33.39 -15.81
CA SER A 22 5.66 34.59 -16.31
C SER A 22 6.85 34.16 -17.15
N THR A 23 6.70 34.30 -18.47
CA THR A 23 7.74 34.30 -19.51
C THR A 23 8.30 32.94 -19.94
N GLY A 24 7.78 32.43 -21.07
CA GLY A 24 8.65 31.79 -22.06
C GLY A 24 9.72 32.78 -22.53
N PRO A 25 10.84 32.31 -23.12
CA PRO A 25 11.96 33.18 -23.50
C PRO A 25 11.49 34.21 -24.54
N SER A 26 11.25 35.43 -24.08
CA SER A 26 10.83 36.54 -24.93
C SER A 26 12.02 37.05 -25.73
N HIS A 27 12.00 36.79 -27.04
CA HIS A 27 12.66 37.68 -27.99
C HIS A 27 12.06 39.08 -27.83
N GLN A 28 12.92 40.03 -27.47
CA GLN A 28 12.55 41.43 -27.27
C GLN A 28 11.92 42.03 -28.53
N SER A 29 10.77 42.68 -28.37
CA SER A 29 10.33 43.77 -29.23
C SER A 29 9.69 44.85 -28.34
N PRO A 30 10.11 46.13 -28.45
CA PRO A 30 9.58 47.19 -27.61
C PRO A 30 8.32 47.77 -28.26
N GLY A 31 7.18 47.71 -27.57
CA GLY A 31 5.99 48.41 -28.04
C GLY A 31 4.71 48.10 -27.29
N PHE A 32 4.24 49.10 -26.54
CA PHE A 32 2.85 49.36 -26.15
C PHE A 32 2.16 48.45 -25.13
N GLY A 33 1.78 49.08 -24.02
CA GLY A 33 0.59 48.74 -23.24
C GLY A 33 0.85 48.05 -21.92
N GLN A 34 1.02 48.83 -20.85
CA GLN A 34 0.66 48.39 -19.50
C GLN A 34 -0.82 47.99 -19.50
N ARG A 35 -1.10 46.69 -19.63
CA ARG A 35 -2.35 46.09 -19.15
C ARG A 35 -2.12 45.63 -17.73
N SER A 36 -3.02 46.06 -16.86
CA SER A 36 -3.19 45.68 -15.47
C SER A 36 -3.06 44.17 -15.26
N THR A 37 -2.11 43.75 -14.43
CA THR A 37 -2.06 42.43 -13.81
C THR A 37 -3.10 42.33 -12.70
N GLU A 38 -4.39 42.38 -13.06
CA GLU A 38 -5.48 41.95 -12.18
C GLU A 38 -5.68 40.44 -12.37
N GLY A 39 -5.25 39.67 -11.35
CA GLY A 39 -5.62 38.27 -11.13
C GLY A 39 -5.04 37.24 -12.11
N ALA A 40 -3.75 36.89 -11.97
CA ALA A 40 -3.27 35.67 -12.61
C ALA A 40 -4.05 34.46 -12.07
N ASP A 41 -4.66 33.69 -12.96
CA ASP A 41 -5.49 32.52 -12.68
C ASP A 41 -4.59 31.31 -12.34
N THR A 42 -3.90 31.40 -11.20
CA THR A 42 -2.91 30.41 -10.75
C THR A 42 -3.59 29.08 -10.38
N PRO A 43 -2.87 27.93 -10.42
CA PRO A 43 -3.40 26.66 -9.91
C PRO A 43 -3.92 26.74 -8.46
N GLN A 44 -3.33 27.58 -7.61
CA GLN A 44 -3.82 27.81 -6.24
C GLN A 44 -5.18 28.53 -6.23
N HIS A 45 -5.36 29.55 -7.07
CA HIS A 45 -6.66 30.22 -7.22
C HIS A 45 -7.72 29.26 -7.79
N ARG A 46 -7.35 28.45 -8.78
CA ARG A 46 -8.23 27.39 -9.34
C ARG A 46 -8.61 26.35 -8.29
N TRP A 47 -7.67 25.95 -7.44
CA TRP A 47 -7.97 25.07 -6.31
C TRP A 47 -8.97 25.69 -5.33
N HIS A 48 -8.84 26.97 -4.99
CA HIS A 48 -9.84 27.64 -4.16
C HIS A 48 -11.24 27.60 -4.80
N ALA A 49 -11.34 27.86 -6.10
CA ALA A 49 -12.62 27.74 -6.82
C ALA A 49 -13.17 26.31 -6.79
N LEU A 50 -12.33 25.31 -7.11
CA LEU A 50 -12.70 23.89 -7.06
C LEU A 50 -13.14 23.46 -5.65
N SER A 51 -12.37 23.84 -4.62
CA SER A 51 -12.67 23.52 -3.21
C SER A 51 -13.98 24.14 -2.75
N THR A 52 -14.32 25.32 -3.25
CA THR A 52 -15.61 25.98 -2.99
C THR A 52 -16.75 25.22 -3.66
N ALA A 53 -16.60 24.87 -4.94
CA ALA A 53 -17.58 24.06 -5.67
C ALA A 53 -17.81 22.69 -5.00
N MET A 54 -16.75 22.03 -4.52
CA MET A 54 -16.83 20.78 -3.78
C MET A 54 -17.62 20.92 -2.47
N ARG A 55 -17.43 22.02 -1.71
CA ARG A 55 -18.18 22.30 -0.47
C ARG A 55 -19.66 22.61 -0.74
N GLU A 56 -19.96 23.26 -1.85
CA GLU A 56 -21.34 23.57 -2.29
C GLU A 56 -22.08 22.34 -2.81
N HIS A 57 -21.36 21.36 -3.33
CA HIS A 57 -21.90 20.06 -3.76
C HIS A 57 -22.24 19.19 -2.53
N GLN A 58 -23.25 19.62 -1.74
CA GLN A 58 -23.69 19.01 -0.47
C GLN A 58 -24.42 17.67 -0.61
N ASN A 59 -24.52 17.11 -1.83
CA ASN A 59 -25.19 15.84 -2.04
C ASN A 59 -24.27 14.71 -1.57
N ALA A 60 -24.77 13.87 -0.66
CA ALA A 60 -24.15 12.61 -0.32
C ALA A 60 -23.82 11.84 -1.60
N LEU A 61 -22.58 11.40 -1.76
CA LEU A 61 -22.22 10.51 -2.87
C LEU A 61 -23.17 9.30 -2.83
N PRO A 62 -23.71 8.86 -3.98
CA PRO A 62 -24.65 7.74 -4.02
C PRO A 62 -24.12 6.53 -3.24
N ASP A 63 -24.98 5.90 -2.42
CA ASP A 63 -24.62 4.85 -1.46
C ASP A 63 -23.86 3.66 -2.06
N LYS A 64 -23.96 3.45 -3.38
CA LYS A 64 -23.32 2.33 -4.09
C LYS A 64 -21.83 2.53 -4.40
N ASP A 65 -21.38 3.78 -4.55
CA ASP A 65 -19.97 4.12 -4.85
C ASP A 65 -19.16 4.42 -3.58
N ALA A 66 -19.84 4.52 -2.43
CA ALA A 66 -19.25 4.89 -1.16
C ALA A 66 -18.27 3.83 -0.62
N GLU A 67 -18.45 2.54 -0.94
CA GLU A 67 -17.62 1.45 -0.44
C GLU A 67 -16.31 1.23 -1.22
N LEU A 68 -16.26 1.62 -2.50
CA LEU A 68 -15.21 1.14 -3.42
C LEU A 68 -14.06 2.13 -3.59
N ASP A 69 -14.36 3.43 -3.59
CA ASP A 69 -13.37 4.45 -3.87
C ASP A 69 -13.17 5.36 -2.66
N SER A 70 -12.04 5.21 -1.96
CA SER A 70 -11.52 6.27 -1.10
C SER A 70 -10.49 7.05 -1.88
N ASP A 71 -10.53 8.38 -1.81
CA ASP A 71 -9.41 9.19 -2.23
C ASP A 71 -9.21 10.38 -1.28
N ILE A 72 -8.17 10.30 -0.44
CA ILE A 72 -7.78 11.39 0.47
C ILE A 72 -7.32 12.63 -0.31
N TRP A 73 -6.91 12.47 -1.57
CA TRP A 73 -6.51 13.55 -2.49
C TRP A 73 -7.70 14.36 -2.96
N LEU A 74 -8.83 13.70 -3.21
CA LEU A 74 -10.10 14.36 -3.47
C LEU A 74 -10.75 14.91 -2.21
N CYS A 75 -10.11 14.78 -1.04
CA CYS A 75 -10.63 15.32 0.22
C CYS A 75 -12.00 14.74 0.59
N LYS A 76 -12.24 13.48 0.21
CA LYS A 76 -13.41 12.71 0.66
C LYS A 76 -13.35 12.61 2.18
N SER A 77 -14.46 12.98 2.81
CA SER A 77 -14.69 12.91 4.25
C SER A 77 -16.06 12.28 4.48
N GLN A 78 -16.50 12.22 5.73
CA GLN A 78 -17.75 11.57 6.09
C GLN A 78 -18.59 12.42 7.02
N THR A 79 -19.89 12.14 7.02
CA THR A 79 -20.89 12.66 7.95
C THR A 79 -21.88 11.55 8.29
N VAL A 80 -22.58 11.67 9.41
CA VAL A 80 -23.69 10.77 9.76
C VAL A 80 -25.00 11.54 9.61
N THR A 81 -25.87 11.07 8.73
CA THR A 81 -27.21 11.65 8.52
C THR A 81 -28.23 10.52 8.61
N ASP A 82 -29.23 10.67 9.49
CA ASP A 82 -30.27 9.66 9.75
C ASP A 82 -29.70 8.27 10.12
N GLY A 83 -28.61 8.24 10.88
CA GLY A 83 -27.92 7.01 11.30
C GLY A 83 -27.06 6.35 10.21
N ILE A 84 -27.03 6.91 9.00
CA ILE A 84 -26.27 6.38 7.86
C ILE A 84 -24.99 7.19 7.68
N LEU A 85 -23.85 6.49 7.55
CA LEU A 85 -22.59 7.12 7.17
C LEU A 85 -22.63 7.50 5.69
N ARG A 86 -22.45 8.79 5.41
CA ARG A 86 -22.45 9.35 4.06
C ARG A 86 -21.10 9.98 3.77
N ALA A 87 -20.67 9.87 2.52
CA ALA A 87 -19.51 10.58 2.05
C ALA A 87 -19.85 12.03 1.67
N ILE A 88 -18.96 12.94 2.04
CA ILE A 88 -19.03 14.37 1.75
C ILE A 88 -17.65 14.87 1.31
N TRP A 89 -17.63 16.01 0.63
CA TRP A 89 -16.39 16.70 0.32
C TRP A 89 -16.00 17.66 1.45
N ARG A 90 -14.74 17.58 1.89
CA ARG A 90 -14.19 18.52 2.88
C ARG A 90 -12.77 18.96 2.49
N PRO A 91 -12.62 19.68 1.36
CA PRO A 91 -11.32 20.13 0.89
C PRO A 91 -10.73 21.20 1.82
N PRO A 92 -9.41 21.17 2.06
CA PRO A 92 -8.71 22.28 2.71
C PRO A 92 -8.59 23.49 1.77
N ASP A 93 -8.25 24.64 2.34
CA ASP A 93 -8.07 25.86 1.56
C ASP A 93 -6.83 25.74 0.66
N ASN A 94 -5.70 25.23 1.16
CA ASN A 94 -4.48 25.12 0.34
C ASN A 94 -4.34 23.76 -0.34
N LEU A 95 -3.72 23.76 -1.52
CA LEU A 95 -3.49 22.56 -2.32
C LEU A 95 -2.55 21.56 -1.64
N ASP A 96 -1.62 22.00 -0.79
CA ASP A 96 -0.64 21.18 -0.05
C ASP A 96 -1.09 20.81 1.37
N ASP A 97 -2.32 21.15 1.76
CA ASP A 97 -2.84 20.86 3.10
C ASP A 97 -3.49 19.47 3.18
N PHE A 98 -3.32 18.77 4.29
CA PHE A 98 -4.19 17.62 4.60
C PHE A 98 -5.58 18.14 5.00
N ALA A 99 -6.65 17.43 4.62
CA ALA A 99 -8.00 17.87 4.94
C ALA A 99 -8.19 18.00 6.47
N PRO A 100 -8.87 19.05 6.98
CA PRO A 100 -8.89 19.38 8.41
C PRO A 100 -9.68 18.37 9.25
N GLY A 101 -9.40 18.34 10.57
CA GLY A 101 -10.16 17.60 11.57
C GLY A 101 -11.35 18.39 12.14
N PRO A 102 -12.48 17.75 12.49
CA PRO A 102 -13.68 18.43 13.00
C PRO A 102 -13.61 18.87 14.46
N LEU A 103 -12.57 18.49 15.23
CA LEU A 103 -12.52 18.78 16.67
C LEU A 103 -12.48 20.29 16.94
N GLY A 104 -13.67 20.84 17.21
CA GLY A 104 -13.86 22.22 17.60
C GLY A 104 -13.23 22.51 18.97
N GLN A 105 -12.96 23.77 19.26
CA GLN A 105 -12.38 24.18 20.55
C GLN A 105 -13.24 23.75 21.75
N ALA A 106 -14.57 23.68 21.58
CA ALA A 106 -15.51 23.28 22.63
C ALA A 106 -15.41 21.77 22.98
N THR A 107 -15.17 20.89 22.01
CA THR A 107 -15.08 19.43 22.24
C THR A 107 -13.77 19.03 22.92
N SER A 108 -12.74 19.87 22.82
CA SER A 108 -11.48 19.71 23.54
C SER A 108 -11.47 20.33 24.95
N ALA A 109 -12.54 21.03 25.35
CA ALA A 109 -12.61 21.66 26.67
C ALA A 109 -12.60 20.58 27.77
N GLY A 110 -11.54 20.54 28.58
CA GLY A 110 -11.35 19.55 29.64
C GLY A 110 -10.29 18.47 29.35
N TRP A 111 -9.67 18.49 28.17
CA TRP A 111 -8.58 17.59 27.80
C TRP A 111 -7.24 18.32 27.75
N ASP A 112 -6.14 17.66 28.11
CA ASP A 112 -4.78 18.19 27.96
C ASP A 112 -4.34 18.08 26.49
N VAL A 113 -4.63 19.13 25.72
CA VAL A 113 -4.41 19.15 24.27
C VAL A 113 -3.10 19.85 23.93
N ARG A 114 -2.21 19.13 23.26
CA ARG A 114 -0.90 19.62 22.79
C ARG A 114 -0.87 19.67 21.26
N PRO A 115 -0.54 20.80 20.62
CA PRO A 115 -0.37 20.88 19.17
C PRO A 115 0.97 20.23 18.74
N THR A 116 1.02 19.68 17.53
CA THR A 116 2.28 19.23 16.91
C THR A 116 3.03 20.35 16.19
N GLN A 117 4.31 20.12 15.85
CA GLN A 117 5.24 21.14 15.34
C GLN A 117 5.25 21.24 13.81
N SER A 118 4.09 21.40 13.17
CA SER A 118 4.05 21.56 11.71
C SER A 118 4.73 22.85 11.21
N ALA A 119 4.71 23.91 12.03
CA ALA A 119 5.35 25.19 11.73
C ALA A 119 6.87 25.08 11.48
N ARG A 120 7.53 24.10 12.10
CA ARG A 120 8.96 23.85 11.88
C ARG A 120 9.25 23.24 10.52
N LEU A 121 8.37 22.35 10.03
CA LEU A 121 8.48 21.87 8.65
C LEU A 121 8.18 22.98 7.66
N ASP A 122 7.18 23.81 7.93
CA ASP A 122 6.86 24.97 7.08
C ASP A 122 8.04 25.95 7.00
N ALA A 123 8.71 26.22 8.12
CA ALA A 123 9.96 27.01 8.12
C ALA A 123 11.08 26.32 7.31
N LEU A 124 11.29 25.02 7.50
CA LEU A 124 12.28 24.25 6.74
C LEU A 124 12.04 24.34 5.22
N ILE A 125 10.78 24.29 4.78
CA ILE A 125 10.40 24.43 3.37
C ILE A 125 10.63 25.86 2.89
N ALA A 126 10.23 26.87 3.68
CA ALA A 126 10.38 28.28 3.33
C ALA A 126 11.84 28.72 3.20
N ASP A 127 12.73 28.16 4.04
CA ASP A 127 14.17 28.47 4.05
C ASP A 127 14.94 27.84 2.86
N GLN A 128 14.28 27.03 2.03
CA GLN A 128 14.95 26.39 0.90
C GLN A 128 15.29 27.38 -0.21
N PRO A 129 16.52 27.33 -0.75
CA PRO A 129 16.97 28.25 -1.79
C PRO A 129 16.09 28.17 -3.04
N SER A 130 16.03 29.29 -3.77
CA SER A 130 15.46 29.31 -5.11
C SER A 130 16.48 28.79 -6.11
N PHE A 131 16.08 27.86 -6.97
CA PHE A 131 16.92 27.37 -8.07
C PHE A 131 16.30 27.74 -9.42
N PRO A 132 17.12 28.10 -10.42
CA PRO A 132 16.69 28.13 -11.81
C PRO A 132 16.26 26.75 -12.29
N ASP A 133 15.32 26.70 -13.25
CA ASP A 133 14.80 25.44 -13.80
C ASP A 133 15.91 24.58 -14.43
N GLU A 134 16.96 25.19 -14.99
CA GLU A 134 18.11 24.47 -15.55
C GLU A 134 18.83 23.63 -14.50
N MET A 135 18.94 24.13 -13.26
CA MET A 135 19.55 23.38 -12.17
C MET A 135 18.69 22.19 -11.75
N LEU A 136 17.37 22.31 -11.83
CA LEU A 136 16.45 21.20 -11.54
C LEU A 136 16.55 20.12 -12.61
N LEU A 137 16.62 20.49 -13.88
CA LEU A 137 16.82 19.53 -14.98
C LEU A 137 18.10 18.71 -14.78
N VAL A 138 19.21 19.35 -14.38
CA VAL A 138 20.47 18.66 -14.06
C VAL A 138 20.29 17.68 -12.89
N ARG A 139 19.56 18.07 -11.84
CA ARG A 139 19.29 17.22 -10.67
C ARG A 139 18.41 16.03 -11.02
N CYS A 140 17.32 16.24 -11.76
CA CYS A 140 16.44 15.17 -12.22
C CYS A 140 17.24 14.16 -13.06
N ASN A 141 18.05 14.62 -14.01
CA ASN A 141 18.90 13.74 -14.82
C ASN A 141 19.92 12.95 -13.99
N LYS A 142 20.51 13.57 -12.96
CA LYS A 142 21.39 12.88 -12.01
C LYS A 142 20.64 11.82 -11.19
N ALA A 143 19.41 12.11 -10.79
CA ALA A 143 18.55 11.17 -10.07
C ALA A 143 18.17 9.98 -10.96
N VAL A 144 17.79 10.22 -12.22
CA VAL A 144 17.55 9.15 -13.22
C VAL A 144 18.80 8.29 -13.40
N ALA A 145 19.98 8.90 -13.59
CA ALA A 145 21.23 8.14 -13.72
C ALA A 145 21.57 7.33 -12.46
N SER A 146 21.22 7.84 -11.27
CA SER A 146 21.43 7.11 -10.01
C SER A 146 20.47 5.94 -9.86
N TYR A 147 19.19 6.14 -10.21
CA TYR A 147 18.21 5.07 -10.29
C TYR A 147 18.63 3.97 -11.29
N MET A 148 19.05 4.35 -12.50
CA MET A 148 19.46 3.38 -13.53
C MET A 148 20.66 2.55 -13.09
N ARG A 149 21.65 3.15 -12.43
CA ARG A 149 22.79 2.40 -11.85
C ARG A 149 22.34 1.39 -10.80
N LEU A 150 21.41 1.78 -9.92
CA LEU A 150 20.84 0.88 -8.93
C LEU A 150 20.08 -0.26 -9.62
N TYR A 151 19.26 0.06 -10.62
CA TYR A 151 18.50 -0.91 -11.40
C TYR A 151 19.41 -1.92 -12.12
N GLU A 152 20.44 -1.45 -12.81
CA GLU A 152 21.44 -2.30 -13.48
C GLU A 152 22.16 -3.21 -12.47
N ALA A 153 22.53 -2.69 -11.30
CA ALA A 153 23.19 -3.46 -10.25
C ALA A 153 22.31 -4.54 -9.62
N THR A 154 20.98 -4.45 -9.75
CA THR A 154 20.01 -5.36 -9.12
C THR A 154 19.22 -6.20 -10.12
N THR A 155 19.50 -6.06 -11.42
CA THR A 155 18.83 -6.85 -12.46
C THR A 155 19.42 -8.29 -12.49
N PRO A 156 18.60 -9.36 -12.61
CA PRO A 156 19.01 -10.78 -12.46
C PRO A 156 20.12 -11.27 -13.43
N PRO A 157 20.76 -12.45 -13.20
CA PRO A 157 20.05 -13.71 -12.89
C PRO A 157 20.11 -14.22 -11.43
N LEU A 158 20.86 -13.62 -10.52
CA LEU A 158 20.92 -14.06 -9.11
C LEU A 158 20.89 -12.85 -8.18
N VAL A 159 19.83 -12.72 -7.38
CA VAL A 159 19.76 -11.77 -6.28
C VAL A 159 20.79 -12.23 -5.24
N GLN A 160 21.95 -11.59 -5.21
CA GLN A 160 22.97 -11.87 -4.21
C GLN A 160 22.60 -11.19 -2.89
N PRO A 161 22.79 -11.82 -1.72
CA PRO A 161 22.43 -11.23 -0.42
C PRO A 161 23.04 -9.84 -0.16
N GLU A 162 24.23 -9.58 -0.72
CA GLU A 162 24.96 -8.31 -0.57
C GLU A 162 24.24 -7.15 -1.28
N LEU A 163 23.36 -7.43 -2.24
CA LEU A 163 22.59 -6.44 -3.00
C LEU A 163 21.24 -6.12 -2.36
N LYS A 164 20.87 -6.78 -1.26
CA LYS A 164 19.55 -6.65 -0.63
C LYS A 164 19.21 -5.21 -0.24
N SER A 165 20.16 -4.45 0.31
CA SER A 165 19.94 -3.03 0.64
C SER A 165 19.62 -2.20 -0.60
N LEU A 166 20.33 -2.43 -1.72
CA LEU A 166 20.08 -1.74 -2.98
C LEU A 166 18.71 -2.09 -3.56
N ILE A 167 18.30 -3.36 -3.47
CA ILE A 167 16.96 -3.80 -3.89
C ILE A 167 15.88 -3.11 -3.06
N ILE A 168 16.06 -3.03 -1.73
CA ILE A 168 15.13 -2.31 -0.85
C ILE A 168 15.05 -0.84 -1.25
N MET A 169 16.19 -0.17 -1.46
CA MET A 169 16.24 1.24 -1.87
C MET A 169 15.49 1.49 -3.18
N ILE A 170 15.72 0.68 -4.22
CA ILE A 170 15.02 0.81 -5.50
C ILE A 170 13.52 0.69 -5.32
N ASN A 171 13.08 -0.30 -4.55
CA ASN A 171 11.67 -0.52 -4.34
C ASN A 171 11.02 0.57 -3.47
N GLN A 172 11.75 1.16 -2.52
CA GLN A 172 11.33 2.35 -1.80
C GLN A 172 11.19 3.56 -2.73
N ILE A 173 12.15 3.81 -3.64
CA ILE A 173 12.03 4.85 -4.69
C ILE A 173 10.74 4.62 -5.50
N LEU A 174 10.53 3.40 -5.99
CA LEU A 174 9.35 3.06 -6.78
C LEU A 174 8.05 3.21 -5.99
N ALA A 175 8.04 2.94 -4.69
CA ALA A 175 6.88 3.16 -3.82
C ALA A 175 6.50 4.64 -3.77
N TRP A 176 7.46 5.54 -3.56
CA TRP A 176 7.23 6.99 -3.56
C TRP A 176 6.76 7.51 -4.92
N LEU A 177 7.36 7.05 -6.02
CA LEU A 177 6.92 7.45 -7.37
C LEU A 177 5.49 6.97 -7.66
N ASN A 178 5.17 5.72 -7.34
CA ASN A 178 3.84 5.18 -7.59
C ASN A 178 2.78 5.86 -6.73
N ILE A 179 3.09 6.17 -5.46
CA ILE A 179 2.15 6.91 -4.63
C ILE A 179 2.06 8.38 -4.98
N ALA A 180 2.97 8.99 -5.72
CA ALA A 180 2.84 10.40 -6.12
C ALA A 180 2.11 10.55 -7.47
N ILE A 181 2.52 9.76 -8.46
CA ILE A 181 2.17 9.97 -9.88
C ILE A 181 1.68 8.70 -10.59
N GLY A 182 1.57 7.58 -9.88
CA GLY A 182 1.16 6.27 -10.43
C GLY A 182 2.19 5.67 -11.39
N ALA A 183 2.00 4.40 -11.76
CA ALA A 183 2.82 3.78 -12.82
C ALA A 183 2.63 4.50 -14.18
N TYR A 184 1.50 5.19 -14.32
CA TYR A 184 1.08 5.92 -15.50
C TYR A 184 2.05 7.03 -15.91
N LEU A 185 2.55 7.84 -14.97
CA LEU A 185 3.55 8.88 -15.28
C LEU A 185 4.98 8.46 -14.90
N ARG A 186 5.14 7.40 -14.10
CA ARG A 186 6.46 6.89 -13.66
C ARG A 186 7.43 6.65 -14.83
N GLY A 187 6.97 6.05 -15.93
CA GLY A 187 7.84 5.76 -17.07
C GLY A 187 8.47 7.01 -17.68
N ILE A 188 7.75 8.15 -17.66
CA ILE A 188 8.26 9.44 -18.14
C ILE A 188 9.35 9.96 -17.19
N VAL A 189 9.08 9.91 -15.88
CA VAL A 189 10.02 10.40 -14.86
C VAL A 189 11.33 9.61 -14.82
N LEU A 190 11.28 8.31 -15.12
CA LEU A 190 12.46 7.44 -15.17
C LEU A 190 13.21 7.49 -16.51
N THR A 191 12.69 8.19 -17.51
CA THR A 191 13.34 8.28 -18.82
C THR A 191 14.38 9.40 -18.82
N PRO A 192 15.65 9.11 -19.14
CA PRO A 192 16.67 10.16 -19.25
C PRO A 192 16.40 11.03 -20.48
N PHE A 193 16.61 12.34 -20.35
CA PHE A 193 16.53 13.29 -21.45
C PHE A 193 17.89 13.98 -21.64
N ARG A 194 18.41 13.99 -22.86
CA ARG A 194 19.75 14.52 -23.19
C ARG A 194 19.66 15.80 -24.00
N THR A 195 18.54 16.04 -24.67
CA THR A 195 18.30 17.20 -25.52
C THR A 195 16.99 17.91 -25.14
N PRO A 196 16.84 19.20 -25.51
CA PRO A 196 15.55 19.89 -25.39
C PRO A 196 14.40 19.18 -26.11
N GLN A 197 14.67 18.50 -27.23
CA GLN A 197 13.68 17.73 -27.99
C GLN A 197 13.17 16.51 -27.21
N ASP A 198 14.06 15.84 -26.46
CA ASP A 198 13.67 14.73 -25.59
C ASP A 198 12.70 15.23 -24.51
N LEU A 199 13.00 16.38 -23.91
CA LEU A 199 12.16 16.99 -22.89
C LEU A 199 10.79 17.39 -23.45
N GLU A 200 10.72 17.99 -24.63
CA GLU A 200 9.47 18.32 -25.32
C GLU A 200 8.63 17.07 -25.63
N THR A 201 9.28 15.98 -26.05
CA THR A 201 8.63 14.70 -26.31
C THR A 201 8.01 14.12 -25.03
N LEU A 202 8.78 14.08 -23.93
CA LEU A 202 8.30 13.61 -22.63
C LEU A 202 7.16 14.48 -22.09
N THR A 203 7.24 15.80 -22.28
CA THR A 203 6.20 16.77 -21.93
C THR A 203 4.91 16.50 -22.69
N SER A 204 5.01 16.30 -24.02
CA SER A 204 3.87 15.97 -24.88
C SER A 204 3.24 14.63 -24.50
N MET A 205 4.06 13.63 -24.16
CA MET A 205 3.58 12.35 -23.64
C MET A 205 2.85 12.49 -22.31
N ALA A 206 3.31 13.36 -21.42
CA ALA A 206 2.66 13.63 -20.15
C ALA A 206 1.30 14.32 -20.37
N GLU A 207 1.21 15.30 -21.26
CA GLU A 207 -0.03 15.97 -21.64
C GLU A 207 -1.07 14.98 -22.21
N LEU A 208 -0.66 14.15 -23.16
CA LEU A 208 -1.52 13.09 -23.73
C LEU A 208 -2.02 12.13 -22.66
N ARG A 209 -1.13 11.75 -21.75
CA ARG A 209 -1.46 10.87 -20.64
C ARG A 209 -2.49 11.54 -19.73
N ILE A 210 -2.25 12.76 -19.25
CA ILE A 210 -3.18 13.53 -18.40
C ILE A 210 -4.55 13.69 -19.07
N ALA A 211 -4.60 13.98 -20.37
CA ALA A 211 -5.86 14.10 -21.10
C ALA A 211 -6.64 12.78 -21.19
N ALA A 212 -5.93 11.64 -21.38
CA ALA A 212 -6.57 10.32 -21.42
C ALA A 212 -7.21 9.95 -20.07
N VAL A 213 -6.60 10.37 -18.95
CA VAL A 213 -7.21 10.26 -17.62
C VAL A 213 -8.55 10.93 -17.59
N ALA A 214 -8.54 12.20 -18.00
CA ALA A 214 -9.69 13.06 -17.91
C ALA A 214 -10.80 12.43 -18.75
N GLY A 215 -10.56 12.10 -20.02
CA GLY A 215 -11.58 11.55 -20.93
C GLY A 215 -12.14 10.15 -20.62
N SER A 216 -11.61 9.41 -19.65
CA SER A 216 -11.93 7.99 -19.40
C SER A 216 -13.17 7.69 -18.54
N GLY A 217 -13.81 8.70 -17.94
CA GLY A 217 -14.85 8.54 -16.91
C GLY A 217 -16.29 8.92 -17.30
N ASP A 218 -17.23 8.42 -16.50
CA ASP A 218 -18.66 8.77 -16.45
C ASP A 218 -18.92 10.22 -15.98
N ASP A 219 -20.19 10.63 -15.84
CA ASP A 219 -20.67 11.96 -15.37
C ASP A 219 -20.30 12.29 -13.89
N ASP A 220 -19.18 11.78 -13.36
CA ASP A 220 -18.66 12.08 -12.03
C ASP A 220 -18.10 13.52 -11.98
N PRO A 221 -18.66 14.41 -11.13
CA PRO A 221 -18.27 15.82 -11.08
C PRO A 221 -16.80 16.06 -10.69
N PHE A 222 -16.13 15.11 -10.02
CA PHE A 222 -14.75 15.26 -9.54
C PHE A 222 -13.81 14.11 -9.93
N LEU A 223 -14.22 13.25 -10.88
CA LEU A 223 -13.37 12.23 -11.53
C LEU A 223 -12.78 11.17 -10.57
N GLN A 224 -13.49 10.82 -9.51
CA GLN A 224 -13.02 9.88 -8.50
C GLN A 224 -12.65 8.52 -9.09
N THR A 225 -13.55 7.89 -9.85
CA THR A 225 -13.32 6.55 -10.40
C THR A 225 -12.16 6.54 -11.40
N SER A 226 -12.07 7.57 -12.27
CA SER A 226 -10.95 7.73 -13.21
C SER A 226 -9.61 7.87 -12.48
N LEU A 227 -9.57 8.65 -11.39
CA LEU A 227 -8.36 8.82 -10.58
C LEU A 227 -7.94 7.52 -9.90
N VAL A 228 -8.86 6.84 -9.22
CA VAL A 228 -8.59 5.54 -8.58
C VAL A 228 -8.07 4.53 -9.61
N GLY A 229 -8.71 4.46 -10.78
CA GLY A 229 -8.32 3.52 -11.81
C GLY A 229 -6.87 3.69 -12.25
N MET A 230 -6.47 4.91 -12.59
CA MET A 230 -5.10 5.17 -12.99
C MET A 230 -4.03 4.79 -11.96
N TYR A 231 -4.28 5.09 -10.68
CA TYR A 231 -3.29 4.84 -9.63
C TYR A 231 -3.07 3.34 -9.41
N ASN A 232 -4.05 2.54 -9.79
CA ASN A 232 -4.01 1.09 -9.71
C ASN A 232 -3.65 0.42 -11.05
N THR A 233 -3.50 1.20 -12.12
CA THR A 233 -3.13 0.69 -13.46
C THR A 233 -1.62 0.48 -13.57
N THR A 234 -1.19 -0.72 -13.98
CA THR A 234 0.23 -1.07 -14.15
C THR A 234 0.75 -0.95 -15.59
N ARG A 235 -0.14 -0.88 -16.59
CA ARG A 235 0.21 -0.78 -18.01
C ARG A 235 -0.67 0.23 -18.74
N PHE A 236 -0.07 1.09 -19.55
CA PHE A 236 -0.79 1.98 -20.46
C PHE A 236 -0.86 1.36 -21.85
N GLN A 237 -2.07 1.25 -22.38
CA GLN A 237 -2.32 1.05 -23.81
C GLN A 237 -3.17 2.22 -24.29
N PRO A 238 -2.69 3.04 -25.26
CA PRO A 238 -3.38 4.24 -25.72
C PRO A 238 -4.81 4.00 -26.20
N ASP A 239 -5.07 2.82 -26.78
CA ASP A 239 -6.32 2.50 -27.46
C ASP A 239 -7.22 1.53 -26.67
N GLN A 240 -6.85 1.17 -25.43
CA GLN A 240 -7.68 0.32 -24.57
C GLN A 240 -8.12 1.08 -23.31
N PRO A 241 -9.40 0.99 -22.93
CA PRO A 241 -9.83 1.47 -21.63
C PRO A 241 -8.98 0.79 -20.55
N SER A 242 -8.46 1.57 -19.60
CA SER A 242 -7.67 1.04 -18.50
C SER A 242 -8.52 0.06 -17.69
N SER A 243 -8.27 -1.23 -17.86
CA SER A 243 -8.84 -2.28 -17.01
C SER A 243 -8.16 -2.19 -15.65
N THR A 244 -8.93 -1.78 -14.65
CA THR A 244 -8.46 -1.72 -13.27
C THR A 244 -9.00 -2.95 -12.59
N GLY A 245 -8.10 -3.77 -12.04
CA GLY A 245 -8.50 -4.82 -11.13
C GLY A 245 -9.33 -4.25 -9.96
N PRO A 246 -10.10 -5.09 -9.25
CA PRO A 246 -10.91 -4.62 -8.13
C PRO A 246 -10.03 -3.87 -7.12
N THR A 247 -10.53 -2.72 -6.67
CA THR A 247 -9.92 -1.93 -5.60
C THR A 247 -10.65 -2.21 -4.29
N HIS A 248 -9.92 -2.19 -3.18
CA HIS A 248 -10.50 -2.21 -1.86
C HIS A 248 -10.19 -0.87 -1.18
N SER A 249 -11.24 -0.08 -0.89
CA SER A 249 -11.10 1.29 -0.38
C SER A 249 -10.14 2.17 -1.21
N GLY A 250 -10.21 2.08 -2.55
CA GLY A 250 -9.32 2.78 -3.48
C GLY A 250 -7.91 2.20 -3.66
N GLN A 251 -7.54 1.14 -2.92
CA GLN A 251 -6.25 0.45 -3.07
C GLN A 251 -6.40 -0.85 -3.89
N GLY A 252 -5.75 -0.94 -5.04
CA GLY A 252 -5.62 -2.16 -5.84
C GLY A 252 -4.39 -2.99 -5.48
N GLU A 253 -4.23 -4.15 -6.13
CA GLU A 253 -3.16 -5.13 -5.85
C GLU A 253 -1.74 -4.52 -5.82
N VAL A 254 -1.48 -3.50 -6.62
CA VAL A 254 -0.17 -2.84 -6.73
C VAL A 254 0.36 -2.26 -5.42
N TRP A 255 -0.51 -1.97 -4.46
CA TRP A 255 -0.17 -1.42 -3.15
C TRP A 255 0.51 -2.47 -2.26
N ARG A 256 0.15 -3.75 -2.41
CA ARG A 256 0.71 -4.90 -1.66
C ARG A 256 2.23 -4.91 -1.69
N GLU A 257 2.81 -4.79 -2.89
CA GLU A 257 4.26 -4.78 -3.07
C GLU A 257 4.90 -3.57 -2.38
N ARG A 258 4.24 -2.41 -2.42
CA ARG A 258 4.78 -1.17 -1.84
C ARG A 258 4.88 -1.29 -0.33
N TRP A 259 3.83 -1.78 0.31
CA TRP A 259 3.85 -2.06 1.74
C TRP A 259 4.90 -3.10 2.13
N GLY A 260 5.03 -4.18 1.34
CA GLY A 260 6.04 -5.22 1.58
C GLY A 260 7.48 -4.68 1.55
N TRP A 261 7.79 -3.78 0.61
CA TRP A 261 9.13 -3.19 0.49
C TRP A 261 9.41 -2.06 1.48
N LEU A 262 8.40 -1.22 1.80
CA LEU A 262 8.54 -0.13 2.78
C LEU A 262 8.77 -0.64 4.20
N THR A 263 8.33 -1.85 4.50
CA THR A 263 8.54 -2.51 5.80
C THR A 263 9.85 -3.25 5.93
N GLN A 264 10.63 -3.37 4.85
CA GLN A 264 11.98 -3.90 4.98
C GLN A 264 12.85 -2.88 5.68
N ASP A 265 13.45 -3.28 6.81
CA ASP A 265 14.45 -2.47 7.49
C ASP A 265 15.65 -2.25 6.56
N ALA A 266 16.07 -0.99 6.47
CA ALA A 266 17.27 -0.53 5.79
C ALA A 266 18.04 0.40 6.72
N ALA A 267 19.32 0.66 6.43
CA ALA A 267 20.05 1.68 7.16
C ALA A 267 19.35 3.06 6.97
N PRO A 268 19.33 3.94 7.99
CA PRO A 268 18.71 5.26 7.86
C PRO A 268 19.22 6.05 6.65
N GLU A 269 20.51 5.95 6.33
CA GLU A 269 21.12 6.63 5.19
C GLU A 269 20.70 6.06 3.82
N ASP A 270 20.48 4.75 3.74
CA ASP A 270 19.99 4.09 2.52
C ASP A 270 18.54 4.52 2.25
N ALA A 271 17.69 4.48 3.29
CA ALA A 271 16.31 4.95 3.23
C ALA A 271 16.24 6.45 2.87
N ARG A 272 17.11 7.27 3.47
CA ARG A 272 17.21 8.70 3.18
C ARG A 272 17.66 8.95 1.74
N THR A 273 18.64 8.19 1.25
CA THR A 273 19.10 8.26 -0.15
C THR A 273 17.98 7.89 -1.12
N ALA A 274 17.19 6.86 -0.81
CA ALA A 274 16.02 6.50 -1.60
C ALA A 274 14.98 7.64 -1.66
N ILE A 275 14.69 8.30 -0.53
CA ILE A 275 13.82 9.49 -0.47
C ILE A 275 14.39 10.63 -1.34
N ILE A 276 15.69 10.94 -1.22
CA ILE A 276 16.34 12.00 -1.98
C ILE A 276 16.21 11.77 -3.48
N ILE A 277 16.51 10.55 -3.95
CA ILE A 277 16.39 10.19 -5.36
C ILE A 277 14.94 10.34 -5.82
N ALA A 278 13.98 9.83 -5.05
CA ALA A 278 12.56 9.96 -5.37
C ALA A 278 12.10 11.42 -5.41
N ALA A 279 12.52 12.26 -4.47
CA ALA A 279 12.15 13.69 -4.42
C ALA A 279 12.68 14.47 -5.63
N GLN A 280 13.90 14.17 -6.07
CA GLN A 280 14.49 14.78 -7.28
C GLN A 280 13.76 14.32 -8.55
N LEU A 281 13.37 13.05 -8.61
CA LEU A 281 12.57 12.50 -9.71
C LEU A 281 11.15 13.12 -9.75
N LEU A 282 10.54 13.38 -8.60
CA LEU A 282 9.21 13.98 -8.50
C LEU A 282 9.19 15.47 -8.87
N ALA A 283 10.32 16.17 -8.80
CA ALA A 283 10.48 17.54 -9.30
C ALA A 283 10.73 17.63 -10.82
N ASN A 284 10.41 16.58 -11.59
CA ASN A 284 10.66 16.54 -13.03
C ASN A 284 9.73 17.49 -13.80
N VAL A 285 10.33 18.50 -14.43
CA VAL A 285 9.68 19.55 -15.22
C VAL A 285 8.80 18.97 -16.35
N ALA A 286 9.17 17.82 -16.93
CA ALA A 286 8.38 17.15 -17.97
C ALA A 286 7.00 16.67 -17.49
N ILE A 287 6.79 16.56 -16.18
CA ILE A 287 5.49 16.23 -15.57
C ILE A 287 4.86 17.48 -14.96
N VAL A 288 5.63 18.25 -14.21
CA VAL A 288 5.11 19.39 -13.46
C VAL A 288 4.57 20.50 -14.37
N SER A 289 5.30 20.86 -15.44
CA SER A 289 4.87 21.94 -16.33
C SER A 289 3.57 21.62 -17.05
N PRO A 290 3.39 20.42 -17.66
CA PRO A 290 2.09 19.98 -18.18
C PRO A 290 0.96 20.05 -17.16
N LEU A 291 1.18 19.61 -15.93
CA LEU A 291 0.15 19.65 -14.89
C LEU A 291 -0.26 21.09 -14.54
N ILE A 292 0.69 22.00 -14.39
CA ILE A 292 0.42 23.42 -14.12
C ILE A 292 -0.35 24.05 -15.28
N LYS A 293 0.08 23.80 -16.51
CA LYS A 293 -0.57 24.28 -17.73
C LYS A 293 -2.00 23.73 -17.85
N THR A 294 -2.20 22.42 -17.66
CA THR A 294 -3.51 21.78 -17.73
C THR A 294 -4.46 22.27 -16.62
N ALA A 295 -3.94 22.51 -15.40
CA ALA A 295 -4.71 23.10 -14.31
C ALA A 295 -5.27 24.49 -14.68
N GLY A 296 -4.57 25.24 -15.54
CA GLY A 296 -5.00 26.55 -16.05
C GLY A 296 -6.00 26.53 -17.22
N THR A 297 -6.36 25.35 -17.75
CA THR A 297 -7.25 25.25 -18.92
C THR A 297 -8.70 25.58 -18.59
N ALA A 298 -9.50 25.89 -19.63
CA ALA A 298 -10.94 26.15 -19.49
C ALA A 298 -11.76 24.86 -19.26
N SER A 299 -11.20 23.69 -19.56
CA SER A 299 -11.85 22.40 -19.33
C SER A 299 -11.85 22.09 -17.83
N GLN A 300 -13.02 22.16 -17.19
CA GLN A 300 -13.17 21.85 -15.76
C GLN A 300 -12.68 20.43 -15.44
N ARG A 301 -12.91 19.50 -16.36
CA ARG A 301 -12.52 18.09 -16.24
C ARG A 301 -11.00 17.94 -16.19
N ASP A 302 -10.30 18.49 -17.18
CA ASP A 302 -8.84 18.41 -17.28
C ASP A 302 -8.17 19.19 -16.13
N SER A 303 -8.71 20.37 -15.80
CA SER A 303 -8.24 21.20 -14.69
C SER A 303 -8.37 20.46 -13.36
N THR A 304 -9.50 19.80 -13.09
CA THR A 304 -9.72 19.01 -11.87
C THR A 304 -8.71 17.86 -11.78
N ALA A 305 -8.54 17.08 -12.85
CA ALA A 305 -7.57 15.98 -12.87
C ALA A 305 -6.15 16.47 -12.58
N ALA A 306 -5.73 17.56 -13.23
CA ALA A 306 -4.40 18.15 -13.03
C ALA A 306 -4.20 18.68 -11.60
N LEU A 307 -5.19 19.37 -11.03
CA LEU A 307 -5.14 19.85 -9.64
C LEU A 307 -5.02 18.70 -8.63
N CYS A 308 -5.71 17.59 -8.87
CA CYS A 308 -5.64 16.41 -8.00
C CYS A 308 -4.24 15.76 -8.04
N TYR A 309 -3.63 15.68 -9.22
CA TYR A 309 -2.24 15.23 -9.38
C TYR A 309 -1.25 16.17 -8.67
N LEU A 310 -1.39 17.48 -8.84
CA LEU A 310 -0.54 18.48 -8.18
C LEU A 310 -0.66 18.39 -6.65
N ARG A 311 -1.88 18.31 -6.13
CA ARG A 311 -2.16 18.09 -4.71
C ARG A 311 -1.47 16.85 -4.17
N ARG A 312 -1.60 15.73 -4.87
CA ARG A 312 -0.99 14.46 -4.48
C ARG A 312 0.55 14.55 -4.46
N LEU A 313 1.13 15.18 -5.48
CA LEU A 313 2.57 15.44 -5.56
C LEU A 313 3.06 16.28 -4.39
N LEU A 314 2.37 17.37 -4.07
CA LEU A 314 2.67 18.25 -2.93
C LEU A 314 2.60 17.51 -1.59
N LEU A 315 1.51 16.78 -1.34
CA LEU A 315 1.33 16.02 -0.10
C LEU A 315 2.38 14.92 0.06
N THR A 316 2.76 14.27 -1.04
CA THR A 316 3.82 13.25 -1.05
C THR A 316 5.17 13.87 -0.72
N LEU A 317 5.56 14.94 -1.42
CA LEU A 317 6.82 15.65 -1.14
C LEU A 317 6.87 16.22 0.28
N ARG A 318 5.73 16.65 0.83
CA ARG A 318 5.62 17.13 2.22
C ARG A 318 5.85 16.01 3.23
N ALA A 319 5.24 14.84 3.04
CA ALA A 319 5.48 13.68 3.89
C ALA A 319 6.92 13.17 3.76
N MET A 320 7.50 13.20 2.55
CA MET A 320 8.90 12.85 2.31
C MET A 320 9.87 13.84 2.97
N ALA A 321 9.59 15.14 2.96
CA ALA A 321 10.39 16.17 3.63
C ALA A 321 10.47 15.94 5.14
N TRP A 322 9.34 15.57 5.74
CA TRP A 322 9.32 15.16 7.15
C TRP A 322 10.08 13.86 7.39
N ALA A 323 9.91 12.84 6.52
CA ALA A 323 10.59 11.56 6.68
C ALA A 323 12.12 11.70 6.52
N GLU A 324 12.58 12.51 5.58
CA GLU A 324 13.98 12.86 5.38
C GLU A 324 14.59 13.58 6.60
N GLU A 325 13.80 14.44 7.25
CA GLU A 325 14.20 15.10 8.50
C GLU A 325 14.24 14.11 9.67
N ALA A 326 13.21 13.27 9.80
CA ALA A 326 13.11 12.28 10.86
C ALA A 326 14.21 11.21 10.79
N LEU A 327 14.66 10.83 9.59
CA LEU A 327 15.75 9.86 9.40
C LEU A 327 17.13 10.38 9.86
N GLN A 328 17.28 11.68 10.09
CA GLN A 328 18.51 12.26 10.63
C GLN A 328 18.57 12.21 12.17
N VAL A 329 17.48 11.80 12.82
CA VAL A 329 17.40 11.72 14.27
C VAL A 329 17.88 10.36 14.75
N GLU A 330 18.60 10.36 15.86
CA GLU A 330 18.93 9.12 16.58
C GLU A 330 17.70 8.68 17.39
N TRP A 331 17.06 7.61 16.91
CA TRP A 331 15.91 7.00 17.55
C TRP A 331 16.34 5.87 18.49
N ARG A 332 15.66 5.73 19.63
CA ARG A 332 15.88 4.63 20.56
C ARG A 332 15.23 3.35 20.07
N LEU A 333 13.96 3.41 19.64
CA LEU A 333 13.19 2.24 19.22
C LEU A 333 12.58 2.37 17.82
N VAL A 334 12.23 3.59 17.40
CA VAL A 334 11.62 3.83 16.08
C VAL A 334 12.64 3.50 14.99
N ARG A 335 12.24 2.64 14.04
CA ARG A 335 13.10 2.20 12.93
C ARG A 335 12.84 3.02 11.66
N PRO A 336 13.75 3.00 10.67
CA PRO A 336 13.48 3.59 9.36
C PRO A 336 12.19 3.09 8.71
N ALA A 337 11.89 1.79 8.80
CA ALA A 337 10.64 1.22 8.30
C ALA A 337 9.39 1.86 8.96
N ASP A 338 9.47 2.19 10.25
CA ASP A 338 8.39 2.86 10.98
C ASP A 338 8.14 4.27 10.45
N LEU A 339 9.21 5.05 10.22
CA LEU A 339 9.13 6.40 9.67
C LEU A 339 8.58 6.41 8.23
N LEU A 340 9.07 5.50 7.39
CA LEU A 340 8.62 5.37 6.01
C LEU A 340 7.14 4.94 5.96
N CYS A 341 6.75 3.94 6.74
CA CYS A 341 5.36 3.51 6.81
C CYS A 341 4.45 4.59 7.40
N PHE A 342 4.90 5.36 8.39
CA PHE A 342 4.13 6.48 8.93
C PHE A 342 3.90 7.57 7.88
N ALA A 343 4.95 8.01 7.18
CA ALA A 343 4.81 9.01 6.12
C ALA A 343 3.93 8.49 4.96
N TYR A 344 4.13 7.25 4.52
CA TYR A 344 3.37 6.64 3.44
C TYR A 344 1.90 6.38 3.82
N SER A 345 1.63 5.97 5.06
CA SER A 345 0.26 5.77 5.59
C SER A 345 -0.58 7.04 5.64
N ALA A 346 0.03 8.22 5.73
CA ALA A 346 -0.70 9.48 5.63
C ALA A 346 -1.26 9.73 4.21
N LEU A 347 -0.70 9.07 3.20
CA LEU A 347 -0.97 9.28 1.80
C LEU A 347 -1.90 8.20 1.19
N ARG A 348 -2.16 7.11 1.90
CA ARG A 348 -3.00 6.05 1.34
C ARG A 348 -4.47 6.50 1.28
N PRO A 349 -5.24 6.04 0.29
CA PRO A 349 -6.69 6.13 0.37
C PRO A 349 -7.20 5.24 1.50
N ASN A 350 -8.09 5.78 2.33
CA ASN A 350 -8.67 5.10 3.49
C ASN A 350 -10.09 5.59 3.74
N TRP A 351 -11.07 4.70 3.61
CA TRP A 351 -12.47 4.97 3.85
C TRP A 351 -13.06 4.00 4.89
N PRO A 352 -13.77 4.50 5.91
CA PRO A 352 -13.95 5.91 6.26
C PRO A 352 -12.65 6.53 6.81
N ARG A 353 -12.52 7.86 6.64
CA ARG A 353 -11.34 8.59 7.09
C ARG A 353 -11.38 8.78 8.61
N ARG A 354 -10.52 8.09 9.35
CA ARG A 354 -10.50 8.24 10.81
C ARG A 354 -10.02 9.64 11.22
N MET A 355 -10.66 10.20 12.25
CA MET A 355 -10.38 11.55 12.77
C MET A 355 -9.66 11.52 14.11
N ILE A 356 -9.89 10.47 14.90
CA ILE A 356 -9.28 10.27 16.21
C ILE A 356 -8.61 8.90 16.22
N ALA A 357 -7.33 8.83 16.59
CA ALA A 357 -6.61 7.59 16.82
C ALA A 357 -6.30 7.40 18.31
N LEU A 358 -6.24 6.14 18.74
CA LEU A 358 -5.95 5.82 20.14
C LEU A 358 -4.66 4.99 20.29
N SER A 359 -3.63 5.60 20.86
CA SER A 359 -2.43 4.90 21.32
C SER A 359 -2.65 4.44 22.76
N HIS A 360 -2.75 3.13 22.96
CA HIS A 360 -3.16 2.53 24.22
C HIS A 360 -2.62 1.13 24.40
N ARG A 361 -2.66 0.61 25.63
CA ARG A 361 -2.48 -0.82 25.86
C ARG A 361 -3.82 -1.53 25.65
N SER A 362 -3.88 -2.37 24.63
CA SER A 362 -5.11 -3.08 24.23
C SER A 362 -5.78 -3.86 25.36
N SER A 363 -5.00 -4.54 26.21
CA SER A 363 -5.52 -5.36 27.31
C SER A 363 -6.19 -4.58 28.44
N THR A 364 -5.92 -3.28 28.58
CA THR A 364 -6.45 -2.46 29.70
C THR A 364 -7.56 -1.51 29.24
N VAL A 365 -7.41 -0.93 28.05
CA VAL A 365 -8.31 0.13 27.57
C VAL A 365 -9.48 -0.42 26.74
N LYS A 366 -9.26 -1.41 25.85
CA LYS A 366 -10.33 -1.93 24.97
C LYS A 366 -11.55 -2.47 25.74
N PRO A 367 -11.41 -3.23 26.85
CA PRO A 367 -12.57 -3.69 27.60
C PRO A 367 -13.46 -2.55 28.13
N ARG A 368 -12.85 -1.38 28.43
CA ARG A 368 -13.58 -0.19 28.89
C ARG A 368 -14.28 0.54 27.75
N LEU A 369 -13.72 0.45 26.54
CA LEU A 369 -14.28 1.09 25.34
C LEU A 369 -15.39 0.27 24.71
N PHE A 370 -15.35 -1.05 24.81
CA PHE A 370 -16.23 -1.98 24.08
C PHE A 370 -17.74 -1.65 24.19
N SER A 371 -18.17 -1.08 25.31
CA SER A 371 -19.58 -0.70 25.56
C SER A 371 -19.89 0.77 25.29
N THR A 372 -18.96 1.52 24.71
CA THR A 372 -19.07 2.97 24.49
C THR A 372 -19.29 3.28 23.01
N PRO A 373 -19.94 4.40 22.66
CA PRO A 373 -20.04 4.87 21.28
C PRO A 373 -18.70 5.10 20.57
N PHE A 374 -17.58 5.14 21.32
CA PHE A 374 -16.25 5.29 20.73
C PHE A 374 -15.79 4.03 20.00
N TRP A 375 -16.18 2.84 20.48
CA TRP A 375 -15.80 1.57 19.88
C TRP A 375 -16.31 1.42 18.45
N ASP A 376 -17.59 1.70 18.25
CA ASP A 376 -18.29 1.58 16.97
C ASP A 376 -18.17 2.85 16.10
N SER A 377 -17.40 3.87 16.49
CA SER A 377 -17.38 5.10 15.71
C SER A 377 -16.61 4.94 14.39
N PRO A 378 -17.19 5.32 13.23
CA PRO A 378 -16.47 5.35 11.96
C PRO A 378 -15.38 6.45 11.91
N PHE A 379 -15.31 7.31 12.93
CA PHE A 379 -14.34 8.40 13.05
C PHE A 379 -13.20 8.04 14.02
N ALA A 380 -13.32 6.97 14.80
CA ALA A 380 -12.27 6.46 15.66
C ALA A 380 -11.43 5.40 14.94
N ALA A 381 -10.11 5.44 15.11
CA ALA A 381 -9.16 4.41 14.71
C ALA A 381 -8.75 3.61 15.95
N LEU A 382 -9.18 2.35 15.99
CA LEU A 382 -8.71 1.33 16.92
C LEU A 382 -8.18 0.17 16.07
N ASP A 383 -7.07 -0.43 16.45
CA ASP A 383 -6.57 -1.68 15.83
C ASP A 383 -7.63 -2.80 15.84
N ALA A 384 -8.57 -2.78 16.79
CA ALA A 384 -9.68 -3.73 16.86
C ALA A 384 -10.80 -3.52 15.82
N THR A 385 -10.95 -2.30 15.29
CA THR A 385 -12.04 -1.91 14.38
C THR A 385 -11.53 -1.33 13.05
N TYR A 386 -10.22 -1.38 12.85
CA TYR A 386 -9.55 -0.98 11.62
C TYR A 386 -9.42 -2.17 10.67
N ALA A 387 -9.95 -2.03 9.46
CA ALA A 387 -9.83 -3.04 8.40
C ALA A 387 -8.69 -2.64 7.43
N PRO A 388 -7.51 -3.27 7.53
CA PRO A 388 -6.41 -3.05 6.61
C PRO A 388 -6.77 -3.63 5.23
N GLN A 389 -6.31 -2.95 4.19
CA GLN A 389 -6.38 -3.44 2.81
C GLN A 389 -5.07 -4.17 2.53
N TRP A 390 -4.10 -3.49 1.96
CA TRP A 390 -2.83 -4.09 1.55
C TRP A 390 -1.69 -3.89 2.52
N GLU A 391 -1.94 -3.25 3.66
CA GLU A 391 -0.90 -2.93 4.61
C GLU A 391 -0.26 -4.17 5.21
N THR A 392 1.00 -4.02 5.60
CA THR A 392 1.70 -4.91 6.52
C THR A 392 1.27 -4.63 7.96
N ASN A 393 1.78 -5.40 8.93
CA ASN A 393 1.52 -5.13 10.36
C ASN A 393 1.96 -3.72 10.77
N ILE A 394 3.18 -3.34 10.38
CA ILE A 394 3.75 -2.00 10.61
C ILE A 394 2.91 -0.92 9.91
N GLY A 395 2.54 -1.16 8.64
CA GLY A 395 1.72 -0.23 7.86
C GLY A 395 0.31 -0.05 8.44
N MET A 396 -0.28 -1.12 8.97
CA MET A 396 -1.57 -1.10 9.66
C MET A 396 -1.50 -0.22 10.92
N ILE A 397 -0.52 -0.47 11.81
CA ILE A 397 -0.35 0.27 13.07
C ILE A 397 -0.14 1.75 12.79
N TRP A 398 0.85 2.12 11.97
CA TRP A 398 1.09 3.52 11.65
C TRP A 398 -0.04 4.14 10.84
N GLY A 399 -0.78 3.31 10.11
CA GLY A 399 -2.02 3.63 9.46
C GLY A 399 -3.12 4.17 10.38
N LEU A 400 -3.13 3.77 11.64
CA LEU A 400 -4.07 4.30 12.63
C LEU A 400 -3.77 5.77 12.92
N PHE A 401 -2.49 6.15 12.97
CA PHE A 401 -2.06 7.46 13.49
C PHE A 401 -1.76 8.46 12.38
N ALA A 402 -1.01 8.06 11.36
CA ALA A 402 -0.48 8.94 10.32
C ALA A 402 -1.54 9.83 9.64
N PRO A 403 -2.70 9.32 9.18
CA PRO A 403 -3.72 10.15 8.54
C PRO A 403 -4.66 10.89 9.52
N THR A 404 -4.52 10.66 10.83
CA THR A 404 -5.46 11.18 11.84
C THR A 404 -5.04 12.53 12.42
N PRO A 405 -5.92 13.55 12.38
CA PRO A 405 -5.62 14.87 12.92
C PRO A 405 -5.64 14.93 14.44
N THR A 406 -6.23 13.96 15.13
CA THR A 406 -6.16 13.89 16.60
C THR A 406 -5.74 12.53 17.06
N ILE A 407 -4.77 12.49 17.95
CA ILE A 407 -4.25 11.29 18.55
C ILE A 407 -4.45 11.41 20.05
N VAL A 408 -5.06 10.39 20.66
CA VAL A 408 -5.19 10.26 22.11
C VAL A 408 -4.18 9.22 22.56
N ARG A 409 -3.29 9.58 23.48
CA ARG A 409 -2.34 8.68 24.12
C ARG A 409 -2.80 8.40 25.54
N MET A 410 -2.91 7.12 25.89
CA MET A 410 -3.36 6.67 27.21
C MET A 410 -2.24 5.92 27.93
N PRO A 411 -1.26 6.63 28.51
CA PRO A 411 -0.14 5.97 29.18
C PRO A 411 -0.59 5.27 30.46
N SER A 412 -0.04 4.07 30.66
CA SER A 412 -0.19 3.24 31.85
C SER A 412 1.07 2.41 32.11
N PRO A 413 1.21 1.72 33.26
CA PRO A 413 2.38 0.87 33.49
C PRO A 413 2.53 -0.22 32.40
N PRO A 414 1.49 -0.99 32.03
CA PRO A 414 1.59 -1.97 30.94
C PRO A 414 1.84 -1.36 29.56
N TYR A 415 1.34 -0.13 29.31
CA TYR A 415 1.67 0.61 28.09
C TYR A 415 3.18 0.87 27.99
N ARG A 416 3.83 1.26 29.10
CA ARG A 416 5.28 1.54 29.11
C ARG A 416 6.14 0.30 28.95
N GLU A 417 5.61 -0.88 29.22
CA GLU A 417 6.31 -2.17 29.04
C GLU A 417 6.23 -2.69 27.60
N SER A 418 5.21 -2.27 26.85
CA SER A 418 4.98 -2.69 25.46
C SER A 418 5.92 -1.95 24.50
N GLU A 419 6.76 -2.68 23.77
CA GLU A 419 7.68 -2.09 22.79
C GLU A 419 6.95 -1.26 21.72
N TRP A 420 5.84 -1.76 21.19
CA TRP A 420 5.00 -1.01 20.24
C TRP A 420 4.49 0.31 20.81
N CYS A 421 3.99 0.29 22.04
CA CYS A 421 3.51 1.52 22.70
C CYS A 421 4.67 2.49 23.01
N GLN A 422 5.87 1.97 23.31
CA GLN A 422 7.05 2.81 23.48
C GLN A 422 7.48 3.45 22.15
N ARG A 423 7.46 2.72 21.03
CA ARG A 423 7.72 3.26 19.68
C ARG A 423 6.69 4.33 19.30
N GLU A 424 5.40 4.05 19.53
CA GLU A 424 4.32 5.02 19.34
C GLU A 424 4.58 6.29 20.17
N SER A 425 4.84 6.14 21.48
CA SER A 425 5.10 7.30 22.35
C SER A 425 6.31 8.11 21.89
N GLU A 426 7.40 7.45 21.50
CA GLU A 426 8.61 8.10 21.00
C GLU A 426 8.33 8.92 19.73
N LEU A 427 7.61 8.36 18.76
CA LEU A 427 7.22 9.07 17.55
C LEU A 427 6.25 10.23 17.85
N LEU A 428 5.26 10.03 18.71
CA LEU A 428 4.31 11.08 19.09
C LEU A 428 5.00 12.24 19.82
N ASP A 429 5.95 11.95 20.70
CA ASP A 429 6.76 12.98 21.35
C ASP A 429 7.63 13.73 20.34
N TYR A 430 8.14 13.06 19.29
CA TYR A 430 8.80 13.74 18.18
C TYR A 430 7.85 14.68 17.42
N LEU A 431 6.63 14.26 17.09
CA LEU A 431 5.66 15.14 16.42
C LEU A 431 5.35 16.40 17.24
N VAL A 432 5.23 16.26 18.57
CA VAL A 432 4.93 17.39 19.48
C VAL A 432 6.12 18.31 19.75
N ASN A 433 7.34 17.78 19.78
CA ASN A 433 8.51 18.53 20.23
C ASN A 433 9.46 18.93 19.08
N ARG A 434 9.38 18.27 17.93
CA ARG A 434 10.36 18.38 16.84
C ARG A 434 9.75 18.80 15.51
N CYS A 435 8.94 17.96 14.87
CA CYS A 435 8.48 18.20 13.50
C CYS A 435 7.29 17.31 13.13
N ASP A 436 6.30 17.85 12.40
CA ASP A 436 5.16 17.10 11.85
C ASP A 436 4.85 17.60 10.43
N PHE A 437 4.43 16.70 9.54
CA PHE A 437 3.95 17.07 8.21
C PHE A 437 2.48 17.50 8.19
N MET A 438 1.67 17.09 9.17
CA MET A 438 0.25 17.40 9.20
C MET A 438 0.02 18.71 9.96
N ARG A 439 -0.52 19.73 9.27
CA ARG A 439 -0.91 20.98 9.93
C ARG A 439 -2.08 20.73 10.88
N ASN A 440 -2.05 21.39 12.04
CA ASN A 440 -3.10 21.35 13.05
C ASN A 440 -3.35 19.97 13.69
N ARG A 441 -2.41 19.01 13.60
CA ARG A 441 -2.53 17.75 14.36
C ARG A 441 -2.42 18.04 15.85
N ARG A 442 -3.23 17.32 16.64
CA ARG A 442 -3.30 17.44 18.10
C ARG A 442 -3.01 16.11 18.76
N LEU A 443 -2.27 16.17 19.86
CA LEU A 443 -2.07 15.04 20.79
C LEU A 443 -2.82 15.36 22.08
N ILE A 444 -3.55 14.38 22.60
CA ILE A 444 -4.23 14.44 23.90
C ILE A 444 -3.60 13.37 24.79
N ASP A 445 -3.11 13.73 25.96
CA ASP A 445 -2.74 12.76 26.99
C ASP A 445 -3.92 12.55 27.94
N ALA A 446 -4.35 11.30 28.08
CA ALA A 446 -5.50 10.91 28.89
C ALA A 446 -5.14 9.76 29.84
N SER A 447 -5.79 9.66 30.99
CA SER A 447 -5.61 8.52 31.88
C SER A 447 -6.47 7.34 31.43
N GLU A 448 -6.11 6.09 31.76
CA GLU A 448 -6.95 4.92 31.45
C GLU A 448 -8.38 5.00 32.03
N SER A 449 -8.59 5.76 33.10
CA SER A 449 -9.93 6.05 33.65
C SER A 449 -10.79 6.89 32.72
N ASP A 450 -10.19 7.68 31.83
CA ASP A 450 -10.91 8.56 30.91
C ASP A 450 -11.43 7.82 29.68
N ALA A 451 -11.11 6.52 29.52
CA ALA A 451 -11.51 5.71 28.37
C ALA A 451 -13.02 5.80 28.09
N THR A 452 -13.84 5.69 29.14
CA THR A 452 -15.31 5.75 29.01
C THR A 452 -15.83 7.13 28.60
N ASN A 453 -15.01 8.17 28.75
CA ASN A 453 -15.35 9.55 28.42
C ASN A 453 -14.89 9.93 27.00
N LEU A 454 -14.14 9.09 26.28
CA LEU A 454 -13.64 9.41 24.93
C LEU A 454 -14.78 9.67 23.93
N SER A 455 -15.99 9.15 24.17
CA SER A 455 -17.16 9.48 23.37
C SER A 455 -17.51 10.98 23.39
N SER A 456 -17.04 11.76 24.37
CA SER A 456 -17.22 13.22 24.37
C SER A 456 -16.41 13.93 23.29
N LEU A 457 -15.38 13.28 22.73
CA LEU A 457 -14.59 13.81 21.62
C LEU A 457 -15.28 13.59 20.27
N LEU A 458 -16.29 12.72 20.21
CA LEU A 458 -17.09 12.50 19.03
C LEU A 458 -18.15 13.60 18.92
N ASN A 459 -18.04 14.46 17.92
CA ASN A 459 -18.96 15.56 17.69
C ASN A 459 -20.13 15.14 16.77
N GLU A 460 -20.84 14.07 17.13
CA GLU A 460 -21.75 13.37 16.19
C GLU A 460 -23.10 12.92 16.77
N PRO A 461 -24.13 12.79 15.92
CA PRO A 461 -25.37 12.09 16.25
C PRO A 461 -25.10 10.63 16.61
N ARG A 462 -25.92 10.05 17.49
CA ARG A 462 -25.83 8.61 17.81
C ARG A 462 -26.07 7.78 16.56
N HIS A 463 -25.16 6.85 16.27
CA HIS A 463 -25.35 5.76 15.29
C HIS A 463 -25.90 4.52 16.01
N GLU A 464 -26.49 3.59 15.26
CA GLU A 464 -26.93 2.31 15.83
C GLU A 464 -25.71 1.50 16.29
N PRO A 465 -25.70 0.95 17.53
CA PRO A 465 -24.63 0.08 18.00
C PRO A 465 -24.39 -1.09 17.04
N GLY A 466 -23.13 -1.46 16.79
CA GLY A 466 -22.77 -2.54 15.88
C GLY A 466 -22.92 -2.24 14.38
N SER A 467 -23.27 -1.01 14.00
CA SER A 467 -23.31 -0.60 12.58
C SER A 467 -21.92 -0.42 11.95
N TRP A 468 -20.88 -0.30 12.78
CA TRP A 468 -19.50 -0.08 12.36
C TRP A 468 -18.52 -0.83 13.28
N PRO A 469 -17.40 -1.34 12.74
CA PRO A 469 -17.09 -1.41 11.31
C PRO A 469 -18.06 -2.34 10.58
N ARG A 470 -18.27 -2.12 9.27
CA ARG A 470 -19.15 -2.98 8.48
C ARG A 470 -18.64 -4.43 8.54
N PRO A 471 -19.54 -5.43 8.60
CA PRO A 471 -19.11 -6.81 8.60
C PRO A 471 -18.25 -7.14 7.39
N VAL A 472 -17.05 -7.70 7.63
CA VAL A 472 -16.13 -8.11 6.57
C VAL A 472 -16.13 -9.63 6.47
N ARG A 473 -16.25 -10.14 5.25
CA ARG A 473 -16.14 -11.57 4.98
C ARG A 473 -14.67 -11.98 4.86
N LEU A 474 -14.30 -12.99 5.62
CA LEU A 474 -12.97 -13.58 5.64
C LEU A 474 -13.04 -15.03 5.22
N LEU A 475 -12.39 -15.39 4.14
CA LEU A 475 -12.27 -16.77 3.69
C LEU A 475 -11.14 -17.46 4.43
N HIS A 476 -11.48 -18.48 5.20
CA HIS A 476 -10.50 -19.34 5.85
C HIS A 476 -10.10 -20.47 4.90
N PHE A 477 -8.79 -20.73 4.81
CA PHE A 477 -8.28 -21.82 3.99
C PHE A 477 -8.51 -23.18 4.70
N PRO A 478 -8.66 -24.27 3.95
CA PRO A 478 -8.86 -25.59 4.53
C PRO A 478 -7.57 -26.14 5.14
N LEU A 479 -7.69 -26.87 6.25
CA LEU A 479 -6.58 -27.63 6.82
C LEU A 479 -6.33 -28.88 5.96
N LEU A 480 -5.06 -29.19 5.72
CA LEU A 480 -4.65 -30.34 4.90
C LEU A 480 -4.19 -31.54 5.73
N SER A 481 -4.51 -32.74 5.29
CA SER A 481 -3.76 -33.94 5.65
C SER A 481 -2.34 -33.90 5.04
N ALA A 482 -1.45 -34.76 5.55
CA ALA A 482 -0.10 -34.86 4.99
C ALA A 482 -0.09 -35.27 3.50
N ALA A 483 -1.00 -36.15 3.11
CA ALA A 483 -1.14 -36.58 1.72
C ALA A 483 -1.61 -35.43 0.81
N GLU A 484 -2.64 -34.69 1.23
CA GLU A 484 -3.15 -33.54 0.49
C GLU A 484 -2.09 -32.43 0.36
N ALA A 485 -1.36 -32.13 1.43
CA ALA A 485 -0.27 -31.16 1.41
C ALA A 485 0.86 -31.55 0.45
N ALA A 486 1.26 -32.83 0.43
CA ALA A 486 2.26 -33.32 -0.52
C ALA A 486 1.76 -33.23 -1.97
N LEU A 487 0.50 -33.60 -2.21
CA LEU A 487 -0.12 -33.59 -3.54
C LEU A 487 -0.25 -32.17 -4.09
N MET A 488 -0.66 -31.20 -3.27
CA MET A 488 -0.70 -29.78 -3.66
C MET A 488 0.69 -29.18 -3.87
N SER A 489 1.66 -29.50 -3.00
CA SER A 489 3.04 -29.03 -3.16
C SER A 489 3.65 -29.55 -4.47
N ALA A 490 3.43 -30.83 -4.78
CA ALA A 490 3.89 -31.45 -6.03
C ALA A 490 3.18 -30.85 -7.24
N ALA A 491 1.87 -30.63 -7.18
CA ALA A 491 1.12 -29.95 -8.23
C ALA A 491 1.69 -28.55 -8.53
N GLY A 492 1.92 -27.73 -7.50
CA GLY A 492 2.58 -26.43 -7.65
C GLY A 492 3.99 -26.53 -8.25
N ALA A 493 4.78 -27.53 -7.85
CA ALA A 493 6.09 -27.80 -8.47
C ALA A 493 5.97 -28.13 -9.96
N VAL A 494 5.00 -28.97 -10.35
CA VAL A 494 4.71 -29.28 -11.75
C VAL A 494 4.38 -28.01 -12.53
N ARG A 495 3.60 -27.07 -11.98
CA ARG A 495 3.31 -25.78 -12.64
C ARG A 495 4.57 -24.99 -12.92
N LEU A 496 5.43 -24.86 -11.92
CA LEU A 496 6.65 -24.06 -12.04
C LEU A 496 7.62 -24.68 -13.07
N ILE A 497 7.76 -26.01 -13.07
CA ILE A 497 8.54 -26.75 -14.06
C ILE A 497 7.94 -26.58 -15.45
N SER A 498 6.62 -26.65 -15.60
CA SER A 498 5.93 -26.41 -16.87
C SER A 498 6.18 -25.03 -17.45
N VAL A 499 6.18 -23.99 -16.62
CA VAL A 499 6.52 -22.62 -17.03
C VAL A 499 7.96 -22.55 -17.54
N ALA A 500 8.92 -23.08 -16.78
CA ALA A 500 10.33 -23.10 -17.18
C ALA A 500 10.58 -23.90 -18.46
N ALA A 501 9.81 -24.96 -18.69
CA ALA A 501 9.87 -25.78 -19.91
C ALA A 501 9.16 -25.15 -21.12
N ALA A 502 8.57 -23.96 -20.99
CA ALA A 502 7.69 -23.32 -21.98
C ALA A 502 6.48 -24.19 -22.39
N GLY A 503 5.98 -25.00 -21.45
CA GLY A 503 4.85 -25.91 -21.65
C GLY A 503 5.16 -27.13 -22.50
N ARG A 504 6.44 -27.50 -22.67
CA ARG A 504 6.84 -28.75 -23.35
C ARG A 504 6.62 -29.95 -22.42
N THR A 505 5.47 -30.60 -22.55
CA THR A 505 5.01 -31.69 -21.66
C THR A 505 5.99 -32.85 -21.52
N ASN A 506 6.71 -33.21 -22.59
CA ASN A 506 7.75 -34.23 -22.57
C ASN A 506 8.94 -33.88 -21.66
N VAL A 507 9.38 -32.61 -21.68
CA VAL A 507 10.47 -32.12 -20.81
C VAL A 507 10.02 -32.12 -19.36
N VAL A 508 8.79 -31.66 -19.10
CA VAL A 508 8.20 -31.65 -17.75
C VAL A 508 8.11 -33.07 -17.19
N ALA A 509 7.57 -34.01 -17.97
CA ALA A 509 7.46 -35.41 -17.57
C ALA A 509 8.83 -36.04 -17.28
N GLN A 510 9.85 -35.73 -18.08
CA GLN A 510 11.22 -36.21 -17.85
C GLN A 510 11.78 -35.67 -16.53
N VAL A 511 11.67 -34.36 -16.29
CA VAL A 511 12.12 -33.72 -15.04
C VAL A 511 11.43 -34.33 -13.82
N ILE A 512 10.10 -34.51 -13.88
CA ILE A 512 9.34 -35.08 -12.77
C ILE A 512 9.76 -36.53 -12.48
N ARG A 513 9.97 -37.36 -13.51
CA ARG A 513 10.48 -38.73 -13.30
C ARG A 513 11.86 -38.72 -12.67
N THR A 514 12.75 -37.81 -13.09
CA THR A 514 14.08 -37.66 -12.48
C THR A 514 13.99 -37.30 -11.00
N LEU A 515 13.15 -36.32 -10.65
CA LEU A 515 12.93 -35.90 -9.26
C LEU A 515 12.30 -37.01 -8.41
N TRP A 516 11.30 -37.71 -8.95
CA TRP A 516 10.66 -38.86 -8.32
C TRP A 516 11.66 -39.99 -8.02
N GLN A 517 12.58 -40.28 -8.95
CA GLN A 517 13.65 -41.27 -8.75
C GLN A 517 14.70 -40.83 -7.72
N GLY A 518 14.61 -39.62 -7.17
CA GLY A 518 15.57 -39.08 -6.21
C GLY A 518 16.80 -38.49 -6.86
N SER A 519 16.77 -38.24 -8.17
CA SER A 519 17.87 -37.66 -8.93
C SER A 519 17.62 -36.19 -9.22
N HIS A 520 18.68 -35.44 -9.51
CA HIS A 520 18.59 -34.03 -9.87
C HIS A 520 18.61 -33.87 -11.40
N PRO A 521 17.74 -33.03 -11.99
CA PRO A 521 17.83 -32.66 -13.39
C PRO A 521 19.17 -31.95 -13.68
N ASP A 522 19.73 -32.18 -14.88
CA ASP A 522 20.90 -31.44 -15.38
C ASP A 522 20.49 -30.07 -15.94
N LEU A 523 19.91 -29.25 -15.07
CA LEU A 523 19.40 -27.91 -15.36
C LEU A 523 19.65 -26.98 -14.15
N PRO A 524 19.79 -25.66 -14.34
CA PRO A 524 19.75 -24.71 -13.25
C PRO A 524 18.44 -24.85 -12.46
N CYS A 525 18.50 -24.73 -11.12
CA CYS A 525 17.29 -24.77 -10.31
C CYS A 525 16.40 -23.57 -10.63
N LEU A 526 15.08 -23.79 -10.60
CA LEU A 526 14.09 -22.78 -10.98
C LEU A 526 13.96 -21.65 -9.96
N THR A 527 14.36 -21.92 -8.72
CA THR A 527 14.28 -21.03 -7.56
C THR A 527 15.65 -20.96 -6.88
N ASN A 528 15.85 -19.92 -6.08
CA ASN A 528 17.06 -19.74 -5.27
C ASN A 528 16.94 -20.35 -3.86
N ASN A 529 16.07 -21.33 -3.67
CA ASN A 529 15.89 -22.03 -2.40
C ASN A 529 17.18 -22.73 -1.98
N VAL A 530 17.47 -22.72 -0.67
CA VAL A 530 18.74 -23.20 -0.12
C VAL A 530 19.05 -24.65 -0.49
N GLY A 531 18.04 -25.53 -0.57
CA GLY A 531 18.22 -26.92 -0.97
C GLY A 531 18.34 -27.15 -2.49
N GLY A 532 18.11 -26.14 -3.32
CA GLY A 532 18.06 -26.28 -4.78
C GLY A 532 17.10 -27.38 -5.23
N TRP A 533 17.55 -28.25 -6.15
CA TRP A 533 16.74 -29.38 -6.64
C TRP A 533 16.40 -30.42 -5.56
N ARG A 534 17.14 -30.49 -4.46
CA ARG A 534 16.84 -31.43 -3.37
C ARG A 534 15.47 -31.17 -2.74
N ASP A 535 15.08 -29.91 -2.58
CA ASP A 535 13.76 -29.58 -2.00
C ASP A 535 12.63 -30.06 -2.93
N TYR A 536 12.83 -30.04 -4.25
CA TYR A 536 11.88 -30.60 -5.21
C TYR A 536 11.83 -32.13 -5.12
N VAL A 537 12.98 -32.81 -4.99
CA VAL A 537 13.03 -34.25 -4.74
C VAL A 537 12.24 -34.62 -3.49
N ASP A 538 12.45 -33.91 -2.39
CA ASP A 538 11.77 -34.15 -1.12
C ASP A 538 10.23 -33.98 -1.26
N ILE A 539 9.77 -33.03 -2.07
CA ILE A 539 8.34 -32.85 -2.40
C ILE A 539 7.78 -34.08 -3.13
N PHE A 540 8.42 -34.53 -4.22
CA PHE A 540 7.91 -35.67 -4.99
C PHE A 540 8.02 -36.99 -4.22
N ARG A 541 9.04 -37.16 -3.35
CA ARG A 541 9.18 -38.33 -2.48
C ARG A 541 8.14 -38.40 -1.37
N ALA A 542 7.51 -37.28 -1.02
CA ALA A 542 6.43 -37.24 -0.03
C ALA A 542 5.06 -37.67 -0.60
N LEU A 543 4.96 -37.94 -1.91
CA LEU A 543 3.70 -38.34 -2.53
C LEU A 543 3.22 -39.72 -2.06
N PRO A 544 1.89 -39.93 -1.91
CA PRO A 544 1.33 -41.24 -1.58
C PRO A 544 1.70 -42.32 -2.61
N SER A 545 1.83 -43.57 -2.17
CA SER A 545 2.24 -44.69 -3.04
C SER A 545 1.33 -44.92 -4.25
N SER A 546 0.03 -44.59 -4.15
CA SER A 546 -0.91 -44.66 -5.28
C SER A 546 -0.59 -43.64 -6.38
N THR A 547 -0.18 -42.43 -5.99
CA THR A 547 0.26 -41.36 -6.90
C THR A 547 1.63 -41.68 -7.49
N ALA A 548 2.52 -42.22 -6.68
CA ALA A 548 3.84 -42.70 -7.09
C ALA A 548 3.76 -43.71 -8.24
N GLN A 549 2.87 -44.69 -8.14
CA GLN A 549 2.70 -45.73 -9.16
C GLN A 549 2.28 -45.15 -10.52
N ALA A 550 1.48 -44.09 -10.51
CA ALA A 550 1.00 -43.48 -11.73
C ALA A 550 2.06 -42.59 -12.42
N ILE A 551 3.00 -42.02 -11.66
CA ILE A 551 4.23 -41.40 -12.20
C ILE A 551 5.13 -42.45 -12.85
N ASP A 552 5.35 -43.60 -12.21
CA ASP A 552 6.17 -44.69 -12.73
C ASP A 552 5.60 -45.29 -14.02
N ASP A 553 4.27 -45.41 -14.11
CA ASP A 553 3.56 -45.84 -15.32
C ASP A 553 3.56 -44.78 -16.43
N GLY A 554 4.13 -43.60 -16.20
CA GLY A 554 4.15 -42.50 -17.15
C GLY A 554 2.77 -41.88 -17.41
N ARG A 555 1.83 -42.04 -16.48
CA ARG A 555 0.43 -41.61 -16.58
C ARG A 555 0.16 -40.22 -16.03
N LEU A 556 1.20 -39.48 -15.63
CA LEU A 556 1.06 -38.06 -15.34
C LEU A 556 0.57 -37.34 -16.59
N ILE A 557 -0.72 -37.05 -16.64
CA ILE A 557 -1.33 -36.26 -17.70
C ILE A 557 -1.46 -34.84 -17.18
N ILE A 558 -0.68 -33.97 -17.81
CA ILE A 558 -0.91 -32.54 -17.75
C ILE A 558 -1.87 -32.26 -18.91
N ASP A 559 -3.15 -31.99 -18.62
CA ASP A 559 -4.14 -31.79 -19.69
C ASP A 559 -3.61 -30.76 -20.70
N ASP A 560 -3.59 -31.08 -22.00
CA ASP A 560 -3.02 -30.19 -23.04
C ASP A 560 -3.85 -28.90 -23.26
N HIS A 561 -4.97 -28.76 -22.54
CA HIS A 561 -5.90 -27.62 -22.63
C HIS A 561 -5.40 -26.36 -21.92
N TRP A 562 -4.09 -26.22 -21.71
CA TRP A 562 -3.49 -25.01 -21.14
C TRP A 562 -3.51 -23.94 -22.20
N ASP A 563 -4.58 -23.17 -22.23
CA ASP A 563 -4.71 -22.08 -23.15
C ASP A 563 -3.63 -21.01 -22.90
N PHE A 564 -3.55 -20.05 -23.81
CA PHE A 564 -2.58 -18.97 -23.70
C PHE A 564 -2.81 -18.10 -22.45
N ALA A 565 -4.05 -17.99 -21.97
CA ALA A 565 -4.42 -17.19 -20.81
C ALA A 565 -3.93 -17.82 -19.50
N ASP A 566 -4.05 -19.14 -19.34
CA ASP A 566 -3.51 -19.88 -18.21
C ASP A 566 -1.99 -19.72 -18.14
N ARG A 567 -1.29 -19.89 -19.26
CA ARG A 567 0.17 -19.70 -19.34
C ARG A 567 0.61 -18.29 -18.95
N LEU A 568 -0.11 -17.27 -19.38
CA LEU A 568 0.16 -15.88 -18.98
C LEU A 568 -0.05 -15.68 -17.48
N ARG A 569 -1.14 -16.22 -16.92
CA ARG A 569 -1.43 -16.16 -15.48
C ARG A 569 -0.32 -16.83 -14.65
N PHE A 570 0.17 -17.99 -15.09
CA PHE A 570 1.30 -18.67 -14.46
C PHE A 570 2.58 -17.85 -14.53
N LEU A 571 2.90 -17.26 -15.69
CA LEU A 571 4.07 -16.41 -15.86
C LEU A 571 4.01 -15.17 -14.97
N GLU A 572 2.82 -14.60 -14.76
CA GLU A 572 2.63 -13.48 -13.82
C GLU A 572 2.85 -13.89 -12.38
N LEU A 573 2.27 -15.02 -11.94
CA LEU A 573 2.47 -15.51 -10.57
C LEU A 573 3.94 -15.94 -10.33
N ALA A 574 4.59 -16.57 -11.31
CA ALA A 574 5.99 -17.00 -11.21
C ALA A 574 6.98 -15.83 -11.19
N LYS A 575 6.65 -14.67 -11.77
CA LYS A 575 7.46 -13.45 -11.65
C LYS A 575 7.47 -12.89 -10.22
N ASN A 576 6.52 -13.29 -9.40
CA ASN A 576 6.35 -12.81 -8.03
C ASN A 576 6.81 -13.84 -6.99
N LEU A 577 7.64 -14.82 -7.39
CA LEU A 577 8.24 -15.75 -6.45
C LEU A 577 9.10 -14.99 -5.42
N PRO A 578 8.98 -15.33 -4.13
CA PRO A 578 9.78 -14.70 -3.10
C PRO A 578 11.24 -15.14 -3.19
N ASP A 579 12.12 -14.39 -2.52
CA ASP A 579 13.50 -14.81 -2.29
C ASP A 579 13.54 -15.96 -1.28
N PHE A 580 13.63 -17.20 -1.77
CA PHE A 580 13.70 -18.40 -0.91
C PHE A 580 15.05 -18.56 -0.20
N GLY A 581 16.01 -17.65 -0.42
CA GLY A 581 17.21 -17.52 0.39
C GLY A 581 16.98 -16.74 1.68
N ASP A 582 15.89 -15.98 1.79
CA ASP A 582 15.53 -15.26 3.02
C ASP A 582 14.99 -16.26 4.06
N PRO A 583 15.58 -16.35 5.28
CA PRO A 583 15.12 -17.27 6.32
C PRO A 583 13.71 -16.98 6.83
N ARG A 584 13.13 -15.83 6.46
CA ARG A 584 11.75 -15.44 6.77
C ARG A 584 10.75 -15.93 5.71
N VAL A 585 11.20 -16.41 4.56
CA VAL A 585 10.33 -17.00 3.54
C VAL A 585 10.06 -18.46 3.91
N PRO A 586 8.80 -18.93 3.81
CA PRO A 586 8.45 -20.30 4.12
C PRO A 586 9.14 -21.30 3.19
N ALA A 587 9.21 -22.56 3.63
CA ALA A 587 9.78 -23.62 2.83
C ALA A 587 9.11 -23.71 1.46
N LEU A 588 9.88 -24.06 0.42
CA LEU A 588 9.42 -24.13 -0.96
C LEU A 588 8.09 -24.90 -1.10
N ARG A 589 7.95 -26.05 -0.42
CA ARG A 589 6.72 -26.86 -0.42
C ARG A 589 5.48 -26.08 0.03
N ASP A 590 5.62 -25.26 1.07
CA ASP A 590 4.50 -24.51 1.65
C ASP A 590 4.04 -23.44 0.66
N HIS A 591 5.01 -22.72 0.07
CA HIS A 591 4.73 -21.72 -0.97
C HIS A 591 4.06 -22.35 -2.20
N LEU A 592 4.58 -23.48 -2.69
CA LEU A 592 4.03 -24.17 -3.87
C LEU A 592 2.61 -24.69 -3.63
N ALA A 593 2.28 -25.16 -2.42
CA ALA A 593 0.92 -25.55 -2.08
C ALA A 593 -0.04 -24.35 -2.04
N ALA A 594 0.37 -23.22 -1.45
CA ALA A 594 -0.42 -21.99 -1.45
C ALA A 594 -0.59 -21.42 -2.87
N PHE A 595 0.47 -21.48 -3.68
CA PHE A 595 0.45 -21.11 -5.09
C PHE A 595 -0.57 -21.93 -5.89
N GLU A 596 -0.56 -23.27 -5.72
CA GLU A 596 -1.52 -24.15 -6.41
C GLU A 596 -2.95 -23.92 -5.91
N TRP A 597 -3.13 -23.74 -4.60
CA TRP A 597 -4.44 -23.40 -4.03
C TRP A 597 -5.00 -22.10 -4.63
N MET A 598 -4.17 -21.06 -4.70
CA MET A 598 -4.58 -19.78 -5.28
C MET A 598 -4.92 -19.91 -6.76
N LEU A 599 -4.12 -20.68 -7.50
CA LEU A 599 -4.37 -20.88 -8.92
C LEU A 599 -5.74 -21.51 -9.16
N VAL A 600 -6.06 -22.59 -8.46
CA VAL A 600 -7.24 -23.41 -8.75
C VAL A 600 -8.51 -22.89 -8.06
N GLU A 601 -8.40 -22.45 -6.81
CA GLU A 601 -9.57 -22.13 -5.97
C GLU A 601 -9.83 -20.63 -5.79
N GLU A 602 -8.81 -19.77 -5.74
CA GLU A 602 -8.99 -18.33 -5.44
C GLU A 602 -9.98 -17.68 -6.40
N GLU A 603 -9.87 -17.92 -7.70
CA GLU A 603 -10.74 -17.29 -8.69
C GLU A 603 -12.21 -17.71 -8.56
N ALA A 604 -12.45 -19.00 -8.29
CA ALA A 604 -13.81 -19.48 -8.03
C ALA A 604 -14.39 -18.85 -6.77
N LEU A 605 -13.56 -18.72 -5.72
CA LEU A 605 -13.97 -18.10 -4.47
C LEU A 605 -14.24 -16.61 -4.61
N LEU A 606 -13.43 -15.88 -5.37
CA LEU A 606 -13.64 -14.46 -5.61
C LEU A 606 -14.87 -14.17 -6.49
N ARG A 607 -15.29 -15.13 -7.32
CA ARG A 607 -16.59 -15.06 -8.01
C ARG A 607 -17.77 -15.19 -7.04
N ASP A 608 -17.68 -16.14 -6.10
CA ASP A 608 -18.76 -16.41 -5.15
C ASP A 608 -18.80 -15.38 -3.99
N TYR A 609 -17.63 -14.82 -3.64
CA TYR A 609 -17.42 -13.90 -2.54
C TYR A 609 -16.59 -12.70 -2.98
N ALA A 610 -17.17 -11.89 -3.87
CA ALA A 610 -16.56 -10.63 -4.28
C ALA A 610 -16.15 -9.80 -3.05
N TYR A 611 -14.93 -9.25 -3.08
CA TYR A 611 -14.33 -8.43 -2.03
C TYR A 611 -14.01 -9.13 -0.69
N ALA A 612 -14.05 -10.46 -0.62
CA ALA A 612 -13.59 -11.17 0.57
C ALA A 612 -12.06 -11.08 0.75
N ASN A 613 -11.61 -11.12 2.00
CA ASN A 613 -10.18 -11.23 2.34
C ASN A 613 -9.87 -12.67 2.75
N LEU A 614 -8.61 -13.07 2.73
CA LEU A 614 -8.16 -14.34 3.30
C LEU A 614 -7.80 -14.16 4.77
N VAL A 615 -8.02 -15.21 5.56
CA VAL A 615 -7.62 -15.23 6.97
C VAL A 615 -6.85 -16.49 7.34
N VAL A 616 -5.79 -16.28 8.13
CA VAL A 616 -5.05 -17.31 8.85
C VAL A 616 -5.38 -17.17 10.34
N ASP A 617 -6.20 -18.08 10.85
CA ASP A 617 -6.58 -18.07 12.27
C ASP A 617 -5.57 -18.87 13.10
N CYS A 618 -4.78 -18.15 13.89
CA CYS A 618 -3.74 -18.71 14.76
C CYS A 618 -4.17 -18.82 16.23
N ARG A 619 -5.36 -18.34 16.62
CA ARG A 619 -5.79 -18.17 18.04
C ARG A 619 -5.75 -19.42 18.91
N HIS A 620 -5.71 -20.59 18.30
CA HIS A 620 -5.70 -21.90 18.96
C HIS A 620 -4.56 -22.79 18.44
N VAL A 621 -3.53 -22.18 17.87
CA VAL A 621 -2.41 -22.88 17.23
C VAL A 621 -1.15 -22.63 18.04
N SER A 622 -0.47 -23.68 18.47
CA SER A 622 0.85 -23.51 19.08
C SER A 622 1.90 -23.29 18.00
N ARG A 623 2.98 -22.56 18.31
CA ARG A 623 4.11 -22.36 17.40
C ARG A 623 4.64 -23.68 16.83
N GLU A 624 4.82 -24.68 17.68
CA GLU A 624 5.29 -26.01 17.26
C GLU A 624 4.33 -26.65 16.24
N HIS A 625 3.03 -26.55 16.49
CA HIS A 625 2.02 -27.10 15.59
C HIS A 625 1.99 -26.35 14.26
N TRP A 626 2.08 -25.02 14.28
CA TRP A 626 2.22 -24.19 13.08
C TRP A 626 3.44 -24.58 12.25
N GLU A 627 4.61 -24.73 12.87
CA GLU A 627 5.88 -24.97 12.15
C GLU A 627 6.00 -26.40 11.61
N ARG A 628 5.37 -27.40 12.26
CA ARG A 628 5.59 -28.83 11.93
C ARG A 628 4.42 -29.51 11.24
N SER A 629 3.19 -29.03 11.43
CA SER A 629 2.00 -29.73 10.92
C SER A 629 1.79 -29.48 9.43
N ALA A 630 1.48 -30.55 8.69
CA ALA A 630 1.09 -30.45 7.27
C ALA A 630 -0.24 -29.68 7.08
N ALA A 631 -1.07 -29.59 8.12
CA ALA A 631 -2.35 -28.89 8.10
C ALA A 631 -2.23 -27.41 7.73
N TYR A 632 -1.14 -26.76 8.12
CA TYR A 632 -0.91 -25.34 7.91
C TYR A 632 0.00 -25.05 6.71
N THR A 633 0.23 -26.02 5.82
CA THR A 633 1.07 -25.85 4.62
C THR A 633 0.60 -24.67 3.76
N ILE A 634 -0.72 -24.55 3.48
CA ILE A 634 -1.27 -23.41 2.74
C ILE A 634 -1.10 -22.12 3.54
N GLY A 635 -1.49 -22.10 4.83
CA GLY A 635 -1.37 -20.92 5.68
C GLY A 635 0.06 -20.38 5.76
N ARG A 636 1.05 -21.26 5.92
CA ARG A 636 2.48 -20.89 5.86
C ARG A 636 2.86 -20.34 4.49
N GLY A 637 2.44 -20.97 3.40
CA GLY A 637 2.72 -20.47 2.05
C GLY A 637 2.16 -19.06 1.80
N LEU A 638 0.93 -18.78 2.26
CA LEU A 638 0.26 -17.48 2.10
C LEU A 638 1.01 -16.31 2.77
N THR A 639 1.95 -16.58 3.69
CA THR A 639 2.84 -15.56 4.26
C THR A 639 3.71 -14.89 3.20
N SER A 640 4.10 -15.62 2.15
CA SER A 640 4.99 -15.11 1.10
C SER A 640 4.36 -15.02 -0.29
N THR A 641 3.19 -15.62 -0.51
CA THR A 641 2.56 -15.61 -1.83
C THR A 641 1.93 -14.25 -2.17
N ALA A 642 2.07 -13.84 -3.43
CA ALA A 642 1.40 -12.67 -3.99
C ALA A 642 -0.09 -12.94 -4.27
N THR A 643 -0.96 -12.74 -3.27
CA THR A 643 -2.42 -12.99 -3.33
C THR A 643 -3.23 -11.85 -3.94
N ARG A 644 -4.28 -12.14 -4.72
CA ARG A 644 -5.12 -11.11 -5.36
C ARG A 644 -6.05 -10.37 -4.40
N VAL A 645 -6.15 -10.87 -3.17
CA VAL A 645 -6.84 -10.22 -2.05
C VAL A 645 -5.94 -10.16 -0.81
N PRO A 646 -6.22 -9.25 0.14
CA PRO A 646 -5.52 -9.19 1.42
C PRO A 646 -5.53 -10.51 2.20
N VAL A 647 -4.46 -10.77 2.95
CA VAL A 647 -4.34 -11.89 3.90
C VAL A 647 -4.15 -11.33 5.29
N TRP A 648 -5.02 -11.72 6.23
CA TRP A 648 -4.97 -11.28 7.62
C TRP A 648 -4.63 -12.44 8.56
N PHE A 649 -3.93 -12.15 9.64
CA PHE A 649 -3.67 -13.10 10.72
C PHE A 649 -4.53 -12.76 11.94
N LEU A 650 -5.15 -13.76 12.54
CA LEU A 650 -5.80 -13.62 13.85
C LEU A 650 -4.97 -14.35 14.89
N GLN A 651 -4.72 -13.73 16.04
CA GLN A 651 -4.02 -14.34 17.16
C GLN A 651 -4.71 -14.02 18.47
N SER A 652 -4.49 -14.87 19.47
CA SER A 652 -4.87 -14.60 20.85
C SER A 652 -3.84 -13.67 21.50
N ALA A 653 -4.24 -12.85 22.48
CA ALA A 653 -3.34 -11.90 23.14
C ALA A 653 -2.10 -12.50 23.83
N ASN A 654 -2.14 -13.80 24.14
CA ASN A 654 -1.01 -14.53 24.74
C ASN A 654 -0.07 -15.12 23.69
N GLU A 655 -0.43 -15.02 22.42
CA GLU A 655 0.40 -15.46 21.30
C GLU A 655 1.27 -14.29 20.82
N ARG A 656 2.44 -14.62 20.27
CA ARG A 656 3.34 -13.67 19.60
C ARG A 656 3.62 -14.19 18.20
N VAL A 657 2.58 -14.27 17.37
CA VAL A 657 2.68 -14.84 16.00
C VAL A 657 3.63 -14.04 15.12
N ASP A 658 3.82 -12.75 15.42
CA ASP A 658 4.83 -11.88 14.80
C ASP A 658 6.26 -12.44 14.90
N GLN A 659 6.53 -13.30 15.88
CA GLN A 659 7.84 -13.94 16.09
C GLN A 659 7.88 -15.41 15.71
N TRP A 660 6.76 -15.95 15.23
CA TRP A 660 6.80 -17.28 14.64
C TRP A 660 7.58 -17.20 13.36
N THR A 661 8.31 -18.28 13.07
CA THR A 661 9.06 -18.38 11.83
C THR A 661 8.07 -18.21 10.66
N MET A 662 8.47 -17.45 9.64
CA MET A 662 7.74 -17.24 8.38
C MET A 662 6.55 -16.26 8.41
N VAL A 663 6.01 -15.87 9.57
CA VAL A 663 4.90 -14.90 9.63
C VAL A 663 5.44 -13.46 9.57
N GLY A 664 6.27 -13.08 10.54
CA GLY A 664 6.89 -11.75 10.61
C GLY A 664 5.89 -10.60 10.54
N ASP A 665 6.35 -9.43 10.10
CA ASP A 665 5.56 -8.19 9.99
C ASP A 665 4.89 -8.01 8.61
N TYR A 666 4.94 -9.03 7.73
CA TYR A 666 4.60 -8.91 6.31
C TYR A 666 3.10 -8.81 6.01
N ARG A 667 2.26 -9.11 7.00
CA ARG A 667 0.80 -9.13 6.89
C ARG A 667 0.18 -8.51 8.15
N PRO A 668 -1.04 -7.95 8.09
CA PRO A 668 -1.73 -7.45 9.27
C PRO A 668 -1.98 -8.56 10.29
N ILE A 669 -1.74 -8.25 11.58
CA ILE A 669 -1.99 -9.17 12.69
C ILE A 669 -3.04 -8.55 13.62
N PHE A 670 -4.16 -9.22 13.77
CA PHE A 670 -5.23 -8.88 14.69
C PHE A 670 -5.09 -9.68 15.98
N THR A 671 -5.00 -8.98 17.10
CA THR A 671 -4.80 -9.59 18.42
C THR A 671 -6.07 -9.53 19.25
N GLU A 672 -6.67 -10.68 19.56
CA GLU A 672 -7.89 -10.81 20.36
C GLU A 672 -7.57 -10.82 21.86
N HIS A 673 -8.09 -9.85 22.61
CA HIS A 673 -7.90 -9.76 24.06
C HIS A 673 -9.10 -10.26 24.87
N PHE A 674 -10.29 -10.27 24.27
CA PHE A 674 -11.53 -10.73 24.88
C PHE A 674 -12.53 -11.16 23.81
N GLU A 675 -13.50 -11.98 24.20
CA GLU A 675 -14.52 -12.53 23.31
C GLU A 675 -15.38 -11.42 22.68
N GLY A 676 -15.65 -11.53 21.39
CA GLY A 676 -16.49 -10.58 20.65
C GLY A 676 -15.75 -9.33 20.17
N GLN A 677 -14.45 -9.17 20.44
CA GLN A 677 -13.63 -8.06 19.95
C GLN A 677 -13.72 -7.90 18.41
N PHE A 678 -13.79 -9.03 17.70
CA PHE A 678 -13.86 -9.09 16.24
C PHE A 678 -15.22 -9.57 15.73
N SER A 679 -16.32 -9.21 16.41
CA SER A 679 -17.69 -9.60 16.04
C SER A 679 -18.11 -9.16 14.62
N TRP A 680 -17.41 -8.19 14.04
CA TRP A 680 -17.58 -7.71 12.67
C TRP A 680 -16.87 -8.59 11.63
N MET A 681 -16.01 -9.52 12.02
CA MET A 681 -15.34 -10.44 11.10
C MET A 681 -16.17 -11.71 10.91
N ASN A 682 -16.71 -11.91 9.72
CA ASN A 682 -17.45 -13.13 9.37
C ASN A 682 -16.53 -14.13 8.67
N ILE A 683 -16.03 -15.11 9.42
CA ILE A 683 -15.15 -16.16 8.90
C ILE A 683 -15.98 -17.23 8.21
N VAL A 684 -15.73 -17.42 6.91
CA VAL A 684 -16.38 -18.39 6.04
C VAL A 684 -15.35 -19.45 5.65
N SER A 685 -15.64 -20.71 5.95
CA SER A 685 -14.81 -21.84 5.53
C SER A 685 -15.26 -22.38 4.17
N LEU A 686 -14.36 -23.04 3.46
CA LEU A 686 -14.73 -23.86 2.30
C LEU A 686 -15.70 -24.97 2.70
N PRO A 687 -16.64 -25.35 1.82
CA PRO A 687 -17.58 -26.43 2.10
C PRO A 687 -16.83 -27.77 2.20
N GLU A 688 -17.48 -28.74 2.86
CA GLU A 688 -17.03 -30.13 2.88
C GLU A 688 -16.88 -30.65 1.44
N GLY A 689 -15.85 -31.48 1.21
CA GLY A 689 -15.57 -32.03 -0.12
C GLY A 689 -14.83 -31.07 -1.08
N TRP A 690 -14.25 -29.98 -0.58
CA TRP A 690 -13.54 -29.02 -1.44
C TRP A 690 -12.33 -29.64 -2.15
N PHE A 691 -11.64 -30.61 -1.52
CA PHE A 691 -10.42 -31.20 -2.07
C PHE A 691 -10.70 -32.10 -3.27
N GLU A 692 -11.85 -32.77 -3.28
CA GLU A 692 -12.36 -33.53 -4.43
C GLU A 692 -12.62 -32.58 -5.60
N ARG A 693 -13.27 -31.43 -5.35
CA ARG A 693 -13.47 -30.40 -6.39
C ARG A 693 -12.15 -29.82 -6.90
N TYR A 694 -11.20 -29.57 -6.01
CA TYR A 694 -9.85 -29.16 -6.38
C TYR A 694 -9.20 -30.23 -7.28
N SER A 695 -9.33 -31.50 -6.93
CA SER A 695 -8.78 -32.63 -7.69
C SER A 695 -9.39 -32.76 -9.08
N GLU A 696 -10.68 -32.43 -9.24
CA GLU A 696 -11.36 -32.36 -10.54
C GLU A 696 -10.95 -31.13 -11.37
N ARG A 697 -10.68 -30.00 -10.72
CA ARG A 697 -10.39 -28.71 -11.36
C ARG A 697 -8.94 -28.48 -11.72
N ASN A 698 -8.00 -29.09 -10.99
CA ASN A 698 -6.58 -28.81 -11.16
C ASN A 698 -6.05 -29.30 -12.53
N GLY A 699 -6.73 -30.20 -13.24
CA GLY A 699 -6.28 -30.66 -14.57
C GLY A 699 -4.95 -31.43 -14.54
N LEU A 700 -4.50 -31.88 -13.37
CA LEU A 700 -3.38 -32.79 -13.17
C LEU A 700 -3.94 -34.17 -12.81
N ARG A 701 -3.79 -35.13 -13.71
CA ARG A 701 -4.15 -36.52 -13.43
C ARG A 701 -2.88 -37.25 -13.06
N TRP A 702 -2.84 -37.66 -11.80
CA TRP A 702 -1.73 -38.42 -11.22
C TRP A 702 -1.77 -39.85 -11.71
#